data_AF-A0A534RCB7-F1
#
_entry.id   AF-A0A534RCB7-F1
#
_cell.length_a   1.000
_cell.length_b   1.000
_cell.length_c   1.000
_cell.angle_alpha   90.00
_cell.angle_beta   90.00
_cell.angle_gamma   90.00
#
_symmetry.space_group_name_H-M   'P 1'
#
loop_
_entity.id
_entity.type
_entity.pdbx_description
1 polymer ?
#
loop_
_entity_poly.entity_id
_entity_poly.type
_entity_poly.pdbx_seq_one_letter_code
_entity_poly.pdbx_strand_id
1 'polypeptide(L)'
;MPTILGISAYYHDAAACLVRDGEIVAAAQEERFTRKKHDASFPRNAVAYCLREAGISGAELDYVGFYDKPLLKFERLLENYCGVAPKGLRSFLTAMPIWLKEKLFTRDEIRKALGGYAGPVLFAEHHESHAASAFYPSPFAEAAVLTMDGVGEWATSSYGVGRGKDLELLAELHYPHSLGMLYSAFTYYTGFKVNSGEYKVMGLAPYGEPRYAGLILDRLVQLKADGSFKLNMGYFNYLHGLTMTNGAFDRLFGGPPRQPESPVTQREMDLAASVQQVTEEIMLRMVHHVHRETGLANLCLAGGVALNCVGNGRLLREGPFRRLWIQPAAGDAGGAIGVALTIHHKVLGHARRHRSEGDGMQGSYLGPGFADAEIARVLASAGAVAERLVEGELLERAARLLAEEKVVGWFQGRMEFGPRALGNRSILGDPRSPRMQSVMNLKIKFRESFRPFAPSVLREQVAEWFELDVDSPYMLLVAPVRERWRIAMREDEQRLFGIEKLNVPRSTIPAVTHVDYSARIQTVHAETNPLYHALLSRFHALTGCPVLVNTSFNVRGEPIVCTPADSLDSASGRDGCGSLSARTVVATERQEAPSGLGRGAAWGIAGVGLEKLVALGIALYLPRHLSLADYGRYAFLVSYLGFFQALPDASLEAVTVARLARVESGAQALAGGAAFVRLVASLAGAGLGLAVVWLATADAQLVRAGAVAAAGLAALAGNPYRPFLRARARMARYVVLAGGQGVLAVGLLAVAVRAGGGLLAVFGATSAAAVGGLALGRWLVGRGAEMAADPRLARSLVVEGWPLGGGGQRIGAPPGRGARAADRPAGPVG
;
A
#
# COMPACT_ATOMS: atom_id res chain seq x y z
N MET A 1 16.07 19.52 30.26
CA MET A 1 14.74 19.65 29.60
C MET A 1 14.31 18.25 29.21
N PRO A 2 13.09 17.81 29.57
CA PRO A 2 12.70 16.42 29.35
C PRO A 2 12.61 16.12 27.86
N THR A 3 13.17 14.98 27.48
CA THR A 3 13.11 14.42 26.13
C THR A 3 12.26 13.16 26.16
N ILE A 4 11.16 13.20 25.41
CA ILE A 4 10.06 12.24 25.51
C ILE A 4 9.85 11.60 24.13
N LEU A 5 9.89 10.28 24.08
CA LEU A 5 9.59 9.51 22.86
C LEU A 5 8.18 8.93 22.95
N GLY A 6 7.29 9.33 22.04
CA GLY A 6 6.00 8.70 21.86
C GLY A 6 6.01 7.67 20.73
N ILE A 7 5.29 6.57 20.94
CA ILE A 7 5.26 5.42 20.03
C ILE A 7 3.80 5.01 19.77
N SER A 8 3.49 4.80 18.49
CA SER A 8 2.26 4.16 18.00
C SER A 8 2.64 2.94 17.15
N ALA A 9 2.09 1.76 17.47
CA ALA A 9 2.49 0.50 16.81
C ALA A 9 1.47 -0.64 16.97
N TYR A 10 1.70 -1.75 16.26
CA TYR A 10 0.99 -3.03 16.34
C TYR A 10 -0.44 -3.06 15.79
N TYR A 11 -0.87 -2.06 15.02
CA TYR A 11 -2.17 -2.10 14.33
C TYR A 11 -2.05 -1.76 12.84
N HIS A 12 -1.93 -0.47 12.51
CA HIS A 12 -1.53 0.05 11.21
C HIS A 12 -0.90 1.43 11.41
N ASP A 13 -0.17 1.92 10.41
CA ASP A 13 0.46 3.25 10.44
C ASP A 13 1.37 3.52 11.65
N ALA A 14 2.21 2.53 12.00
CA ALA A 14 3.17 2.66 13.10
C ALA A 14 4.04 3.91 12.94
N ALA A 15 4.26 4.62 14.04
CA ALA A 15 4.92 5.91 14.05
C ALA A 15 5.68 6.17 15.36
N ALA A 16 6.66 7.07 15.27
CA ALA A 16 7.37 7.59 16.43
C ALA A 16 7.40 9.12 16.37
N CYS A 17 7.36 9.75 17.55
CA CYS A 17 7.50 11.19 17.71
C CYS A 17 8.41 11.49 18.89
N LEU A 18 9.30 12.45 18.73
CA LEU A 18 10.12 12.97 19.82
C LEU A 18 9.73 14.40 20.16
N VAL A 19 9.44 14.62 21.44
CA VAL A 19 9.16 15.92 22.02
C VAL A 19 10.30 16.32 22.95
N ARG A 20 10.77 17.56 22.84
CA ARG A 20 11.76 18.15 23.75
C ARG A 20 11.25 19.51 24.20
N ASP A 21 11.09 19.68 25.51
CA ASP A 21 10.58 20.94 26.09
C ASP A 21 9.21 21.39 25.52
N GLY A 22 8.33 20.42 25.26
CA GLY A 22 6.97 20.67 24.72
C GLY A 22 6.93 20.89 23.21
N GLU A 23 8.09 20.96 22.55
CA GLU A 23 8.20 21.14 21.11
C GLU A 23 8.41 19.81 20.38
N ILE A 24 7.72 19.62 19.27
CA ILE A 24 7.88 18.43 18.42
C ILE A 24 9.15 18.59 17.59
N VAL A 25 10.18 17.80 17.89
CA VAL A 25 11.48 17.86 17.20
C VAL A 25 11.43 17.03 15.91
N ALA A 26 10.87 15.84 16.00
CA ALA A 26 10.81 14.88 14.91
C ALA A 26 9.57 13.99 15.03
N ALA A 27 8.99 13.62 13.90
CA ALA A 27 7.95 12.59 13.82
C ALA A 27 8.00 11.90 12.45
N ALA A 28 7.88 10.58 12.44
CA ALA A 28 7.88 9.82 11.19
C ALA A 28 7.05 8.54 11.31
N GLN A 29 6.47 8.11 10.19
CA GLN A 29 5.78 6.83 10.06
C GLN A 29 6.74 5.76 9.56
N GLU A 30 6.66 4.55 10.11
CA GLU A 30 7.57 3.44 9.80
C GLU A 30 7.47 3.03 8.32
N GLU A 31 6.28 3.11 7.73
CA GLU A 31 6.05 2.79 6.32
C GLU A 31 6.92 3.61 5.36
N ARG A 32 7.35 4.82 5.76
CA ARG A 32 8.22 5.67 4.93
C ARG A 32 9.58 5.03 4.70
N PHE A 33 10.10 4.33 5.70
CA PHE A 33 11.41 3.68 5.67
C PHE A 33 11.32 2.24 5.18
N THR A 34 10.33 1.47 5.66
CA THR A 34 10.20 0.04 5.31
C THR A 34 9.64 -0.17 3.90
N ARG A 35 9.06 0.88 3.31
CA ARG A 35 8.31 0.85 2.04
C ARG A 35 7.11 -0.11 2.07
N LYS A 36 6.71 -0.58 3.27
CA LYS A 36 5.52 -1.42 3.49
C LYS A 36 4.37 -0.53 3.91
N LYS A 37 3.41 -0.34 3.00
CA LYS A 37 2.26 0.52 3.26
C LYS A 37 1.44 0.01 4.46
N HIS A 38 1.11 0.92 5.38
CA HIS A 38 0.41 0.66 6.63
C HIS A 38 1.19 -0.29 7.55
N ASP A 39 2.52 -0.16 7.61
CA ASP A 39 3.36 -1.00 8.46
C ASP A 39 2.88 -0.95 9.92
N ALA A 40 2.55 -2.12 10.46
CA ALA A 40 2.06 -2.29 11.81
C ALA A 40 3.17 -2.69 12.80
N SER A 41 4.38 -2.93 12.31
CA SER A 41 5.48 -3.39 13.16
C SER A 41 5.95 -2.31 14.13
N PHE A 42 6.78 -2.70 15.11
CA PHE A 42 7.44 -1.73 15.97
C PHE A 42 8.24 -0.73 15.12
N PRO A 43 8.09 0.60 15.32
CA PRO A 43 8.61 1.62 14.42
C PRO A 43 10.12 1.86 14.61
N ARG A 44 10.94 0.86 14.32
CA ARG A 44 12.40 0.89 14.57
C ARG A 44 13.09 2.01 13.80
N ASN A 45 12.76 2.20 12.53
CA ASN A 45 13.41 3.18 11.68
C ASN A 45 12.95 4.60 12.03
N ALA A 46 11.65 4.78 12.31
CA ALA A 46 11.12 6.06 12.75
C ALA A 46 11.67 6.47 14.12
N VAL A 47 11.79 5.56 15.09
CA VAL A 47 12.45 5.81 16.38
C VAL A 47 13.91 6.19 16.17
N ALA A 48 14.65 5.42 15.37
CA ALA A 48 16.05 5.71 15.10
C ALA A 48 16.22 7.07 14.40
N TYR A 49 15.31 7.44 13.50
CA TYR A 49 15.28 8.78 12.91
C TYR A 49 15.07 9.87 13.96
N CYS A 50 14.04 9.73 14.81
CA CYS A 50 13.73 10.73 15.83
C CYS A 50 14.89 10.97 16.81
N LEU A 51 15.56 9.90 17.25
CA LEU A 51 16.73 9.99 18.11
C LEU A 51 17.91 10.70 17.43
N ARG A 52 18.19 10.35 16.16
CA ARG A 52 19.23 11.00 15.37
C ARG A 52 18.96 12.48 15.15
N GLU A 53 17.73 12.85 14.79
CA GLU A 53 17.34 14.25 14.55
C GLU A 53 17.54 15.10 15.81
N ALA A 54 17.31 14.54 16.98
CA ALA A 54 17.53 15.23 18.25
C ALA A 54 18.97 15.16 18.78
N GLY A 55 19.85 14.41 18.12
CA GLY A 55 21.24 14.23 18.51
C GLY A 55 21.43 13.48 19.84
N ILE A 56 20.52 12.55 20.17
CA ILE A 56 20.57 11.77 21.41
C ILE A 56 20.53 10.26 21.15
N SER A 57 21.02 9.48 22.12
CA SER A 57 20.87 8.03 22.18
C SER A 57 19.58 7.63 22.92
N GLY A 58 19.18 6.36 22.77
CA GLY A 58 18.03 5.81 23.50
C GLY A 58 18.19 5.83 25.03
N ALA A 59 19.42 5.84 25.54
CA ALA A 59 19.72 5.91 26.98
C ALA A 59 19.51 7.32 27.58
N GLU A 60 19.53 8.36 26.75
CA GLU A 60 19.35 9.76 27.15
C GLU A 60 17.88 10.21 27.14
N LEU A 61 16.96 9.32 26.79
CA LEU A 61 15.53 9.59 26.91
C LEU A 61 15.14 9.67 28.39
N ASP A 62 14.31 10.65 28.73
CA ASP A 62 13.75 10.78 30.08
C ASP A 62 12.48 9.93 30.23
N TYR A 63 11.64 9.89 29.19
CA TYR A 63 10.37 9.16 29.18
C TYR A 63 10.09 8.53 27.82
N VAL A 64 9.38 7.39 27.85
CA VAL A 64 8.82 6.75 26.65
C VAL A 64 7.33 6.52 26.87
N GLY A 65 6.52 6.93 25.90
CA GLY A 65 5.07 6.78 25.91
C GLY A 65 4.56 5.83 24.84
N PHE A 66 3.58 4.99 25.18
CA PHE A 66 2.82 4.19 24.23
C PHE A 66 1.36 4.63 24.21
N TYR A 67 0.82 4.81 23.00
CA TYR A 67 -0.44 5.54 22.76
C TYR A 67 -1.74 4.82 23.17
N ASP A 68 -1.70 3.53 23.47
CA ASP A 68 -2.85 2.76 23.95
C ASP A 68 -2.50 1.96 25.22
N LYS A 69 -3.53 1.49 25.94
CA LYS A 69 -3.37 0.58 27.09
C LYS A 69 -3.59 -0.88 26.67
N PRO A 70 -2.55 -1.73 26.59
CA PRO A 70 -2.68 -3.10 26.10
C PRO A 70 -3.67 -3.98 26.90
N LEU A 71 -3.75 -3.79 28.22
CA LEU A 71 -4.62 -4.58 29.10
C LEU A 71 -6.12 -4.30 28.87
N LEU A 72 -6.53 -3.03 28.78
CA LEU A 72 -7.93 -2.68 28.52
C LEU A 72 -8.37 -3.16 27.12
N LYS A 73 -7.47 -3.08 26.15
CA LYS A 73 -7.72 -3.58 24.80
C LYS A 73 -7.85 -5.10 24.77
N PHE A 74 -7.05 -5.80 25.57
CA PHE A 74 -7.15 -7.24 25.75
C PHE A 74 -8.46 -7.66 26.41
N GLU A 75 -8.86 -6.96 27.47
CA GLU A 75 -10.15 -7.14 28.16
C GLU A 75 -11.32 -6.99 27.17
N ARG A 76 -11.34 -5.92 26.37
CA ARG A 76 -12.35 -5.76 25.31
C ARG A 76 -12.43 -6.95 24.37
N LEU A 77 -11.28 -7.43 23.89
CA LEU A 77 -11.27 -8.56 22.94
C LEU A 77 -11.83 -9.82 23.59
N LEU A 78 -11.44 -10.10 24.84
CA LEU A 78 -11.95 -11.22 25.62
C LEU A 78 -13.46 -11.12 25.79
N GLU A 79 -13.97 -9.99 26.28
CA GLU A 79 -15.40 -9.77 26.50
C GLU A 79 -16.21 -9.86 25.22
N ASN A 80 -15.75 -9.29 24.11
CA ASN A 80 -16.45 -9.39 22.83
C ASN A 80 -16.53 -10.84 22.35
N TYR A 81 -15.44 -11.60 22.44
CA TYR A 81 -15.43 -13.00 22.03
C TYR A 81 -16.32 -13.88 22.91
N CYS A 82 -16.35 -13.61 24.23
CA CYS A 82 -17.24 -14.28 25.16
C CYS A 82 -18.72 -13.90 24.93
N GLY A 83 -19.01 -12.61 24.70
CA GLY A 83 -20.36 -12.08 24.50
C GLY A 83 -21.05 -12.56 23.23
N VAL A 84 -20.28 -13.02 22.23
CA VAL A 84 -20.80 -13.62 20.98
C VAL A 84 -20.60 -15.14 20.90
N ALA A 85 -20.32 -15.79 22.03
CA ALA A 85 -20.22 -17.24 22.11
C ALA A 85 -21.54 -17.92 21.70
N PRO A 86 -21.50 -19.06 20.96
CA PRO A 86 -20.31 -19.80 20.54
C PRO A 86 -19.67 -19.31 19.24
N LYS A 87 -20.28 -18.34 18.52
CA LYS A 87 -19.83 -17.90 17.19
C LYS A 87 -18.44 -17.26 17.20
N GLY A 88 -18.03 -16.64 18.30
CA GLY A 88 -16.72 -15.99 18.47
C GLY A 88 -15.53 -16.93 18.69
N LEU A 89 -15.76 -18.23 18.96
CA LEU A 89 -14.72 -19.15 19.44
C LEU A 89 -13.55 -19.32 18.46
N ARG A 90 -13.83 -19.38 17.14
CA ARG A 90 -12.76 -19.52 16.13
C ARG A 90 -11.86 -18.28 16.10
N SER A 91 -12.46 -17.09 16.17
CA SER A 91 -11.72 -15.81 16.19
C SER A 91 -10.90 -15.67 17.47
N PHE A 92 -11.47 -16.07 18.61
CA PHE A 92 -10.78 -16.17 19.89
C PHE A 92 -9.54 -17.07 19.82
N LEU A 93 -9.69 -18.32 19.38
CA LEU A 93 -8.59 -19.29 19.30
C LEU A 93 -7.48 -18.83 18.34
N THR A 94 -7.81 -17.99 17.36
CA THR A 94 -6.81 -17.44 16.42
C THR A 94 -6.08 -16.22 16.99
N ALA A 95 -6.81 -15.30 17.62
CA ALA A 95 -6.27 -14.01 18.07
C ALA A 95 -5.57 -14.09 19.44
N MET A 96 -6.09 -14.92 20.35
CA MET A 96 -5.65 -14.97 21.75
C MET A 96 -4.17 -15.35 21.93
N PRO A 97 -3.61 -16.34 21.19
CA PRO A 97 -2.19 -16.69 21.30
C PRO A 97 -1.22 -15.57 20.90
N ILE A 98 -1.60 -14.69 19.97
CA ILE A 98 -0.78 -13.55 19.53
C ILE A 98 -0.74 -12.49 20.63
N TRP A 99 -1.91 -12.19 21.22
CA TRP A 99 -2.00 -11.23 22.32
C TRP A 99 -1.24 -11.68 23.56
N LEU A 100 -1.38 -12.95 23.94
CA LEU A 100 -0.71 -13.54 25.10
C LEU A 100 0.82 -13.63 24.96
N LYS A 101 1.36 -13.70 23.73
CA LYS A 101 2.81 -13.86 23.50
C LYS A 101 3.54 -12.56 23.15
N GLU A 102 2.88 -11.61 22.49
CA GLU A 102 3.53 -10.40 21.94
C GLU A 102 2.99 -9.14 22.63
N LYS A 103 1.67 -8.90 22.52
CA LYS A 103 1.09 -7.59 22.86
C LYS A 103 0.96 -7.28 24.35
N LEU A 104 0.92 -8.28 25.24
CA LEU A 104 0.92 -8.01 26.68
C LEU A 104 2.31 -7.62 27.22
N PHE A 105 3.38 -7.85 26.45
CA PHE A 105 4.77 -7.55 26.84
C PHE A 105 5.33 -6.30 26.15
N THR A 106 4.46 -5.40 25.68
CA THR A 106 4.86 -4.17 24.96
C THR A 106 5.94 -3.36 25.69
N ARG A 107 5.88 -3.28 27.03
CA ARG A 107 6.90 -2.59 27.84
C ARG A 107 8.30 -3.18 27.64
N ASP A 108 8.41 -4.50 27.66
CA ASP A 108 9.69 -5.19 27.48
C ASP A 108 10.19 -5.12 26.04
N GLU A 109 9.27 -5.18 25.07
CA GLU A 109 9.61 -4.99 23.65
C GLU A 109 10.15 -3.59 23.38
N ILE A 110 9.52 -2.55 23.91
CA ILE A 110 10.00 -1.16 23.83
C ILE A 110 11.42 -1.06 24.41
N ARG A 111 11.65 -1.58 25.62
CA ARG A 111 12.98 -1.54 26.27
C ARG A 111 14.04 -2.27 25.45
N LYS A 112 13.73 -3.47 24.96
CA LYS A 112 14.62 -4.25 24.09
C LYS A 112 14.92 -3.52 22.78
N ALA A 113 13.94 -2.86 22.20
CA ALA A 113 14.09 -2.16 20.93
C ALA A 113 14.91 -0.87 21.05
N LEU A 114 14.81 -0.16 22.18
CA LEU A 114 15.52 1.10 22.43
C LEU A 114 16.98 0.92 22.87
N GLY A 115 17.38 -0.28 23.32
CA GLY A 115 18.77 -0.62 23.61
C GLY A 115 19.42 0.29 24.65
N GLY A 116 19.25 -0.02 25.93
CA GLY A 116 19.86 0.74 27.04
C GLY A 116 18.95 1.80 27.69
N TYR A 117 17.70 1.95 27.22
CA TYR A 117 16.71 2.76 27.92
C TYR A 117 16.30 2.12 29.26
N ALA A 118 16.60 2.80 30.37
CA ALA A 118 16.26 2.35 31.72
C ALA A 118 15.09 3.14 32.35
N GLY A 119 14.61 4.18 31.69
CA GLY A 119 13.57 5.07 32.21
C GLY A 119 12.15 4.47 32.25
N PRO A 120 11.17 5.27 32.69
CA PRO A 120 9.76 4.89 32.74
C PRO A 120 9.16 4.73 31.34
N VAL A 121 8.44 3.63 31.12
CA VAL A 121 7.54 3.46 29.96
C VAL A 121 6.12 3.70 30.45
N LEU A 122 5.46 4.73 29.93
CA LEU A 122 4.12 5.17 30.30
C LEU A 122 3.13 4.81 29.17
N PHE A 123 1.86 4.64 29.54
CA PHE A 123 0.78 4.29 28.62
C PHE A 123 -0.35 5.31 28.78
N ALA A 124 -0.81 5.88 27.67
CA ALA A 124 -2.01 6.73 27.63
C ALA A 124 -3.17 5.94 26.99
N GLU A 125 -4.39 6.44 27.15
CA GLU A 125 -5.54 5.88 26.44
C GLU A 125 -5.51 6.30 24.97
N HIS A 126 -6.02 5.45 24.07
CA HIS A 126 -5.99 5.67 22.61
C HIS A 126 -6.70 6.98 22.22
N HIS A 127 -7.92 7.18 22.73
CA HIS A 127 -8.70 8.39 22.45
C HIS A 127 -8.14 9.64 23.16
N GLU A 128 -7.55 9.48 24.34
CA GLU A 128 -6.81 10.57 25.00
C GLU A 128 -5.60 10.98 24.14
N SER A 129 -4.86 10.01 23.59
CA SER A 129 -3.76 10.27 22.68
C SER A 129 -4.22 10.99 21.42
N HIS A 130 -5.36 10.60 20.81
CA HIS A 130 -5.93 11.37 19.71
C HIS A 130 -6.28 12.80 20.11
N ALA A 131 -6.98 12.98 21.23
CA ALA A 131 -7.40 14.30 21.70
C ALA A 131 -6.19 15.19 22.01
N ALA A 132 -5.15 14.65 22.66
CA ALA A 132 -3.90 15.33 22.95
C ALA A 132 -3.13 15.69 21.69
N SER A 133 -3.07 14.76 20.72
CA SER A 133 -2.44 15.03 19.42
C SER A 133 -3.12 16.18 18.70
N ALA A 134 -4.39 16.45 18.98
CA ALA A 134 -5.09 17.56 18.36
C ALA A 134 -4.98 18.86 19.15
N PHE A 135 -5.28 18.82 20.45
CA PHE A 135 -5.36 20.00 21.27
C PHE A 135 -4.00 20.68 21.47
N TYR A 136 -2.96 19.94 21.89
CA TYR A 136 -1.68 20.55 22.27
C TYR A 136 -0.97 21.27 21.12
N PRO A 137 -0.91 20.72 19.88
CA PRO A 137 -0.31 21.45 18.77
C PRO A 137 -1.27 22.44 18.10
N SER A 138 -2.57 22.49 18.45
CA SER A 138 -3.49 23.46 17.86
C SER A 138 -3.08 24.92 18.11
N PRO A 139 -3.59 25.89 17.34
CA PRO A 139 -3.41 27.32 17.60
C PRO A 139 -4.36 27.86 18.67
N PHE A 140 -5.07 27.02 19.42
CA PHE A 140 -6.11 27.48 20.35
C PHE A 140 -5.66 27.35 21.80
N ALA A 141 -5.78 28.43 22.59
CA ALA A 141 -5.54 28.39 24.04
C ALA A 141 -6.53 27.47 24.77
N GLU A 142 -7.80 27.50 24.32
CA GLU A 142 -8.85 26.57 24.71
C GLU A 142 -9.67 26.13 23.49
N ALA A 143 -10.09 24.86 23.50
CA ALA A 143 -10.90 24.29 22.46
C ALA A 143 -11.71 23.10 22.98
N ALA A 144 -12.88 22.89 22.38
CA ALA A 144 -13.51 21.59 22.41
C ALA A 144 -12.66 20.63 21.58
N VAL A 145 -12.65 19.36 21.95
CA VAL A 145 -11.96 18.31 21.19
C VAL A 145 -12.96 17.21 20.88
N LEU A 146 -13.02 16.78 19.63
CA LEU A 146 -13.84 15.65 19.19
C LEU A 146 -12.95 14.65 18.45
N THR A 147 -12.92 13.43 18.96
CA THR A 147 -12.21 12.30 18.36
C THR A 147 -13.22 11.33 17.78
N MET A 148 -13.01 10.88 16.54
CA MET A 148 -13.87 9.92 15.85
C MET A 148 -13.00 8.92 15.11
N ASP A 149 -13.05 7.65 15.50
CA ASP A 149 -12.13 6.63 15.01
C ASP A 149 -12.82 5.28 14.75
N GLY A 150 -12.05 4.32 14.23
CA GLY A 150 -12.46 2.93 14.11
C GLY A 150 -12.72 2.31 15.49
N VAL A 151 -11.65 1.97 16.22
CA VAL A 151 -11.73 1.30 17.52
C VAL A 151 -10.47 1.57 18.35
N GLY A 152 -10.62 2.13 19.56
CA GLY A 152 -9.57 2.21 20.58
C GLY A 152 -9.54 0.98 21.52
N GLU A 153 -9.35 1.21 22.82
CA GLU A 153 -9.52 0.19 23.86
C GLU A 153 -10.98 -0.17 24.04
N TRP A 154 -11.88 0.80 24.06
CA TRP A 154 -13.34 0.65 24.06
C TRP A 154 -14.00 1.78 23.29
N ALA A 155 -13.52 3.01 23.51
CA ALA A 155 -13.96 4.19 22.81
C ALA A 155 -13.85 4.05 21.28
N THR A 156 -14.82 4.64 20.60
CA THR A 156 -14.89 4.79 19.13
C THR A 156 -15.07 6.25 18.75
N SER A 157 -15.61 7.05 19.65
CA SER A 157 -15.65 8.50 19.56
C SER A 157 -15.65 9.07 20.98
N SER A 158 -14.91 10.15 21.22
CA SER A 158 -14.87 10.81 22.52
C SER A 158 -14.82 12.31 22.31
N TYR A 159 -15.46 13.08 23.19
CA TYR A 159 -15.30 14.52 23.21
C TYR A 159 -14.83 15.03 24.57
N GLY A 160 -14.22 16.20 24.57
CA GLY A 160 -13.64 16.79 25.76
C GLY A 160 -13.31 18.26 25.60
N VAL A 161 -12.63 18.78 26.62
CA VAL A 161 -12.20 20.18 26.70
C VAL A 161 -10.71 20.22 26.98
N GLY A 162 -9.99 21.01 26.19
CA GLY A 162 -8.61 21.38 26.46
C GLY A 162 -8.51 22.84 26.89
N ARG A 163 -7.79 23.11 27.98
CA ARG A 163 -7.46 24.47 28.47
C ARG A 163 -6.03 24.51 29.00
N GLY A 164 -5.17 25.31 28.37
CA GLY A 164 -3.76 25.40 28.78
C GLY A 164 -3.06 24.04 28.71
N LYS A 165 -2.60 23.53 29.87
CA LYS A 165 -1.97 22.20 29.98
C LYS A 165 -2.96 21.05 30.23
N ASP A 166 -4.20 21.38 30.57
CA ASP A 166 -5.20 20.41 31.00
C ASP A 166 -6.04 19.95 29.81
N LEU A 167 -6.30 18.64 29.76
CA LEU A 167 -7.16 17.99 28.78
C LEU A 167 -8.01 16.93 29.48
N GLU A 168 -9.32 17.11 29.38
CA GLU A 168 -10.33 16.28 30.02
C GLU A 168 -11.33 15.77 28.98
N LEU A 169 -11.53 14.45 28.95
CA LEU A 169 -12.58 13.81 28.15
C LEU A 169 -13.84 13.69 28.99
N LEU A 170 -14.97 14.14 28.45
CA LEU A 170 -16.23 14.26 29.19
C LEU A 170 -17.17 13.07 28.93
N ALA A 171 -17.18 12.57 27.70
CA ALA A 171 -17.99 11.41 27.33
C ALA A 171 -17.44 10.70 26.08
N GLU A 172 -17.90 9.47 25.89
CA GLU A 172 -17.49 8.61 24.79
C GLU A 172 -18.61 7.68 24.32
N LEU A 173 -18.49 7.26 23.06
CA LEU A 173 -19.22 6.14 22.47
C LEU A 173 -18.32 4.91 22.49
N HIS A 174 -18.91 3.75 22.73
CA HIS A 174 -18.18 2.49 22.84
C HIS A 174 -18.38 1.58 21.64
N TYR A 175 -17.37 0.76 21.38
CA TYR A 175 -17.44 -0.39 20.51
C TYR A 175 -18.58 -1.33 20.94
N PRO A 176 -19.39 -1.87 20.01
CA PRO A 176 -19.19 -1.93 18.56
C PRO A 176 -19.76 -0.76 17.75
N HIS A 177 -20.27 0.29 18.40
CA HIS A 177 -20.90 1.41 17.72
C HIS A 177 -19.85 2.42 17.28
N SER A 178 -19.40 2.32 16.04
CA SER A 178 -18.32 3.15 15.50
C SER A 178 -18.65 3.71 14.12
N LEU A 179 -18.41 5.00 13.96
CA LEU A 179 -18.61 5.69 12.69
C LEU A 179 -17.55 5.25 11.68
N GLY A 180 -16.31 5.03 12.14
CA GLY A 180 -15.24 4.45 11.33
C GLY A 180 -15.60 3.05 10.84
N MET A 181 -16.13 2.17 11.72
CA MET A 181 -16.52 0.82 11.34
C MET A 181 -17.71 0.79 10.37
N LEU A 182 -18.68 1.70 10.53
CA LEU A 182 -19.77 1.88 9.56
C LEU A 182 -19.18 2.24 8.18
N TYR A 183 -18.32 3.25 8.11
CA TYR A 183 -17.71 3.69 6.85
C TYR A 183 -16.82 2.60 6.22
N SER A 184 -16.05 1.87 7.03
CA SER A 184 -15.24 0.73 6.58
C SER A 184 -16.10 -0.45 6.10
N ALA A 185 -17.32 -0.65 6.65
CA ALA A 185 -18.23 -1.67 6.14
C ALA A 185 -18.70 -1.34 4.70
N PHE A 186 -19.02 -0.09 4.40
CA PHE A 186 -19.32 0.33 3.03
C PHE A 186 -18.08 0.34 2.13
N THR A 187 -16.89 0.64 2.68
CA THR A 187 -15.62 0.50 1.96
C THR A 187 -15.38 -0.95 1.52
N TYR A 188 -15.57 -1.90 2.43
CA TYR A 188 -15.53 -3.33 2.12
C TYR A 188 -16.59 -3.71 1.09
N TYR A 189 -17.83 -3.25 1.29
CA TYR A 189 -18.98 -3.65 0.48
C TYR A 189 -18.92 -3.11 -0.96
N THR A 190 -18.37 -1.93 -1.13
CA THR A 190 -18.04 -1.34 -2.44
C THR A 190 -16.78 -1.94 -3.04
N GLY A 191 -16.19 -3.00 -2.46
CA GLY A 191 -15.07 -3.77 -3.01
C GLY A 191 -13.70 -3.09 -2.90
N PHE A 192 -13.53 -2.18 -1.94
CA PHE A 192 -12.26 -1.55 -1.62
C PHE A 192 -11.62 -2.15 -0.37
N LYS A 193 -10.30 -1.99 -0.25
CA LYS A 193 -9.53 -2.50 0.90
C LYS A 193 -9.77 -1.62 2.13
N VAL A 194 -10.26 -2.21 3.22
CA VAL A 194 -10.41 -1.55 4.54
C VAL A 194 -9.06 -1.06 5.07
N ASN A 195 -9.06 0.05 5.80
CA ASN A 195 -7.90 0.79 6.32
C ASN A 195 -6.98 1.37 5.22
N SER A 196 -7.45 1.42 3.97
CA SER A 196 -6.71 1.97 2.84
C SER A 196 -7.62 2.46 1.69
N GLY A 197 -8.93 2.32 1.81
CA GLY A 197 -9.90 2.45 0.71
C GLY A 197 -11.01 3.46 1.02
N GLU A 198 -11.09 3.92 2.26
CA GLU A 198 -12.10 4.83 2.78
C GLU A 198 -12.11 6.13 1.95
N TYR A 199 -10.95 6.70 1.66
CA TYR A 199 -10.86 7.89 0.82
C TYR A 199 -11.30 7.64 -0.63
N LYS A 200 -11.36 6.39 -1.10
CA LYS A 200 -11.90 6.06 -2.44
C LYS A 200 -13.41 6.14 -2.43
N VAL A 201 -14.06 5.66 -1.36
CA VAL A 201 -15.51 5.82 -1.15
C VAL A 201 -15.86 7.31 -1.11
N MET A 202 -15.09 8.09 -0.34
CA MET A 202 -15.26 9.55 -0.29
C MET A 202 -15.11 10.21 -1.67
N GLY A 203 -14.11 9.79 -2.46
CA GLY A 203 -13.91 10.30 -3.82
C GLY A 203 -14.96 9.83 -4.84
N LEU A 204 -15.61 8.68 -4.57
CA LEU A 204 -16.66 8.10 -5.41
C LEU A 204 -18.03 8.71 -5.13
N ALA A 205 -18.26 9.23 -3.92
CA ALA A 205 -19.55 9.76 -3.48
C ALA A 205 -20.19 10.79 -4.45
N PRO A 206 -19.46 11.76 -5.04
CA PRO A 206 -20.09 12.76 -5.91
C PRO A 206 -20.58 12.22 -7.27
N TYR A 207 -20.28 10.96 -7.60
CA TYR A 207 -20.78 10.30 -8.82
C TYR A 207 -22.12 9.59 -8.58
N GLY A 208 -22.54 9.46 -7.32
CA GLY A 208 -23.77 8.78 -6.93
C GLY A 208 -24.87 9.73 -6.50
N GLU A 209 -26.07 9.16 -6.33
CA GLU A 209 -27.17 9.80 -5.62
C GLU A 209 -27.36 9.10 -4.27
N PRO A 210 -27.66 9.82 -3.18
CA PRO A 210 -27.75 9.25 -1.84
C PRO A 210 -29.07 8.48 -1.60
N ARG A 211 -29.46 7.62 -2.54
CA ARG A 211 -30.72 6.88 -2.57
C ARG A 211 -30.91 5.93 -1.38
N TYR A 212 -29.82 5.50 -0.75
CA TYR A 212 -29.83 4.60 0.39
C TYR A 212 -29.66 5.30 1.73
N ALA A 213 -29.50 6.63 1.79
CA ALA A 213 -29.24 7.36 3.04
C ALA A 213 -30.36 7.14 4.07
N GLY A 214 -31.62 7.25 3.64
CA GLY A 214 -32.79 6.94 4.48
C GLY A 214 -32.77 5.49 4.97
N LEU A 215 -32.51 4.53 4.07
CA LEU A 215 -32.44 3.11 4.44
C LEU A 215 -31.34 2.81 5.48
N ILE A 216 -30.20 3.49 5.39
CA ILE A 216 -29.11 3.36 6.36
C ILE A 216 -29.56 3.89 7.73
N LEU A 217 -30.20 5.06 7.78
CA LEU A 217 -30.72 5.65 9.02
C LEU A 217 -31.89 4.85 9.62
N ASP A 218 -32.70 4.20 8.79
CA ASP A 218 -33.85 3.43 9.26
C ASP A 218 -33.47 2.04 9.78
N ARG A 219 -32.45 1.41 9.18
CA ARG A 219 -32.15 -0.02 9.40
C ARG A 219 -30.80 -0.30 10.03
N LEU A 220 -29.78 0.50 9.71
CA LEU A 220 -28.40 0.26 10.15
C LEU A 220 -27.99 1.12 11.34
N VAL A 221 -28.48 2.37 11.42
CA VAL A 221 -28.01 3.36 12.39
C VAL A 221 -29.17 3.98 13.15
N GLN A 222 -29.29 3.67 14.44
CA GLN A 222 -30.22 4.39 15.32
C GLN A 222 -29.58 5.70 15.78
N LEU A 223 -29.63 6.75 14.95
CA LEU A 223 -29.08 8.07 15.23
C LEU A 223 -29.99 8.89 16.15
N LYS A 224 -29.41 9.51 17.19
CA LYS A 224 -30.10 10.40 18.13
C LYS A 224 -29.88 11.88 17.76
N ALA A 225 -30.57 12.77 18.48
CA ALA A 225 -30.51 14.21 18.23
C ALA A 225 -29.17 14.85 18.66
N ASP A 226 -28.50 14.26 19.64
CA ASP A 226 -27.16 14.66 20.13
C ASP A 226 -26.01 14.09 19.29
N GLY A 227 -26.32 13.32 18.22
CA GLY A 227 -25.32 12.67 17.38
C GLY A 227 -24.81 11.34 17.94
N SER A 228 -25.22 10.93 19.15
CA SER A 228 -24.99 9.56 19.61
C SER A 228 -25.78 8.58 18.74
N PHE A 229 -25.25 7.36 18.57
CA PHE A 229 -25.91 6.36 17.75
C PHE A 229 -25.60 4.95 18.20
N LYS A 230 -26.49 4.02 17.82
CA LYS A 230 -26.25 2.58 17.89
C LYS A 230 -26.33 1.96 16.51
N LEU A 231 -25.36 1.10 16.19
CA LEU A 231 -25.38 0.28 14.99
C LEU A 231 -26.21 -0.97 15.23
N ASN A 232 -27.04 -1.32 14.24
CA ASN A 232 -27.76 -2.59 14.26
C ASN A 232 -26.82 -3.73 13.87
N MET A 233 -26.29 -4.40 14.89
CA MET A 233 -25.30 -5.46 14.74
C MET A 233 -25.77 -6.68 13.94
N GLY A 234 -27.09 -6.84 13.72
CA GLY A 234 -27.63 -7.90 12.85
C GLY A 234 -27.13 -7.86 11.41
N TYR A 235 -26.61 -6.72 10.94
CA TYR A 235 -26.11 -6.52 9.58
C TYR A 235 -24.58 -6.59 9.43
N PHE A 236 -23.85 -6.72 10.54
CA PHE A 236 -22.40 -6.66 10.55
C PHE A 236 -21.77 -7.95 11.06
N ASN A 237 -20.57 -8.26 10.58
CA ASN A 237 -19.84 -9.47 10.97
C ASN A 237 -18.58 -9.18 11.79
N TYR A 238 -18.11 -7.94 11.91
CA TYR A 238 -16.81 -7.65 12.53
C TYR A 238 -16.71 -7.97 14.03
N LEU A 239 -17.81 -8.35 14.70
CA LEU A 239 -17.77 -8.90 16.07
C LEU A 239 -17.32 -10.38 16.13
N HIS A 240 -17.58 -11.17 15.09
CA HIS A 240 -17.39 -12.63 15.14
C HIS A 240 -16.88 -13.28 13.84
N GLY A 241 -17.02 -12.61 12.70
CA GLY A 241 -16.64 -13.09 11.37
C GLY A 241 -15.33 -12.49 10.85
N LEU A 242 -14.91 -12.97 9.68
CA LEU A 242 -13.72 -12.49 8.96
C LEU A 242 -14.05 -11.40 7.92
N THR A 243 -15.31 -10.96 7.86
CA THR A 243 -15.84 -9.95 6.92
C THR A 243 -16.48 -8.79 7.69
N MET A 244 -16.65 -7.64 7.04
CA MET A 244 -17.30 -6.49 7.67
C MET A 244 -18.84 -6.63 7.68
N THR A 245 -19.41 -7.18 6.60
CA THR A 245 -20.86 -7.31 6.38
C THR A 245 -21.28 -8.78 6.27
N ASN A 246 -22.59 -9.04 6.21
CA ASN A 246 -23.19 -10.38 6.16
C ASN A 246 -24.36 -10.47 5.17
N GLY A 247 -24.98 -11.65 5.05
CA GLY A 247 -26.09 -11.87 4.13
C GLY A 247 -27.36 -11.05 4.39
N ALA A 248 -27.56 -10.52 5.60
CA ALA A 248 -28.65 -9.56 5.85
C ALA A 248 -28.33 -8.19 5.24
N PHE A 249 -27.06 -7.77 5.25
CA PHE A 249 -26.59 -6.59 4.54
C PHE A 249 -26.73 -6.78 3.03
N ASP A 250 -26.41 -7.97 2.51
CA ASP A 250 -26.56 -8.30 1.09
C ASP A 250 -28.02 -8.16 0.62
N ARG A 251 -28.96 -8.70 1.39
CA ARG A 251 -30.39 -8.56 1.12
C ARG A 251 -30.86 -7.10 1.21
N LEU A 252 -30.32 -6.33 2.15
CA LEU A 252 -30.71 -4.93 2.35
C LEU A 252 -30.37 -4.05 1.14
N PHE A 253 -29.21 -4.29 0.51
CA PHE A 253 -28.75 -3.51 -0.64
C PHE A 253 -28.84 -4.27 -1.97
N GLY A 254 -29.62 -5.35 -2.02
CA GLY A 254 -29.98 -6.04 -3.26
C GLY A 254 -28.86 -6.82 -3.96
N GLY A 255 -27.87 -7.34 -3.23
CA GLY A 255 -26.82 -8.18 -3.82
C GLY A 255 -25.59 -8.39 -2.93
N PRO A 256 -24.59 -9.18 -3.34
CA PRO A 256 -23.35 -9.33 -2.59
C PRO A 256 -22.46 -8.07 -2.66
N PRO A 257 -21.38 -8.01 -1.84
CA PRO A 257 -20.35 -6.99 -1.99
C PRO A 257 -19.70 -7.06 -3.39
N ARG A 258 -19.27 -5.90 -3.90
CA ARG A 258 -18.54 -5.80 -5.17
C ARG A 258 -17.21 -6.56 -5.07
N GLN A 259 -16.88 -7.32 -6.11
CA GLN A 259 -15.58 -7.98 -6.20
C GLN A 259 -14.45 -6.95 -6.39
N PRO A 260 -13.32 -7.08 -5.68
CA PRO A 260 -12.18 -6.19 -5.87
C PRO A 260 -11.74 -6.11 -7.34
N GLU A 261 -11.32 -4.92 -7.76
CA GLU A 261 -10.89 -4.63 -9.14
C GLU A 261 -11.95 -4.83 -10.25
N SER A 262 -13.19 -5.23 -9.93
CA SER A 262 -14.27 -5.23 -10.91
C SER A 262 -14.71 -3.80 -11.26
N PRO A 263 -15.36 -3.57 -12.42
CA PRO A 263 -15.95 -2.27 -12.75
C PRO A 263 -16.85 -1.75 -11.62
N VAL A 264 -16.80 -0.45 -11.37
CA VAL A 264 -17.66 0.24 -10.40
C VAL A 264 -18.96 0.59 -11.09
N THR A 265 -20.10 0.21 -10.51
CA THR A 265 -21.43 0.49 -11.06
C THR A 265 -22.09 1.65 -10.32
N GLN A 266 -23.23 2.13 -10.83
CA GLN A 266 -24.03 3.15 -10.17
C GLN A 266 -24.46 2.74 -8.76
N ARG A 267 -24.70 1.44 -8.52
CA ARG A 267 -25.04 0.94 -7.19
C ARG A 267 -23.95 1.30 -6.17
N GLU A 268 -22.68 1.10 -6.51
CA GLU A 268 -21.58 1.44 -5.61
C GLU A 268 -21.39 2.95 -5.45
N MET A 269 -21.67 3.73 -6.50
CA MET A 269 -21.66 5.20 -6.43
C MET A 269 -22.76 5.71 -5.49
N ASP A 270 -23.99 5.20 -5.64
CA ASP A 270 -25.14 5.57 -4.80
C ASP A 270 -24.93 5.14 -3.34
N LEU A 271 -24.33 3.96 -3.11
CA LEU A 271 -23.93 3.51 -1.77
C LEU A 271 -22.88 4.44 -1.15
N ALA A 272 -21.87 4.85 -1.93
CA ALA A 272 -20.84 5.79 -1.49
C ALA A 272 -21.44 7.17 -1.14
N ALA A 273 -22.30 7.70 -2.00
CA ALA A 273 -23.02 8.96 -1.75
C ALA A 273 -23.87 8.88 -0.47
N SER A 274 -24.59 7.77 -0.30
CA SER A 274 -25.49 7.55 0.83
C SER A 274 -24.75 7.46 2.17
N VAL A 275 -23.69 6.65 2.26
CA VAL A 275 -22.92 6.53 3.51
C VAL A 275 -22.18 7.82 3.83
N GLN A 276 -21.71 8.54 2.81
CA GLN A 276 -21.03 9.82 2.97
C GLN A 276 -22.01 10.86 3.57
N GLN A 277 -23.22 11.00 3.02
CA GLN A 277 -24.24 11.89 3.58
C GLN A 277 -24.62 11.52 5.03
N VAL A 278 -24.80 10.23 5.32
CA VAL A 278 -25.11 9.77 6.69
C VAL A 278 -23.96 10.08 7.65
N THR A 279 -22.72 9.89 7.22
CA THR A 279 -21.53 10.19 8.02
C THR A 279 -21.46 11.67 8.36
N GLU A 280 -21.67 12.53 7.36
CA GLU A 280 -21.69 13.98 7.55
C GLU A 280 -22.81 14.43 8.51
N GLU A 281 -23.99 13.84 8.41
CA GLU A 281 -25.11 14.14 9.31
C GLU A 281 -24.81 13.74 10.76
N ILE A 282 -24.21 12.58 10.98
CA ILE A 282 -23.79 12.13 12.32
C ILE A 282 -22.75 13.10 12.88
N MET A 283 -21.71 13.44 12.08
CA MET A 283 -20.67 14.38 12.49
C MET A 283 -21.25 15.75 12.86
N LEU A 284 -22.19 16.28 12.06
CA LEU A 284 -22.79 17.58 12.32
C LEU A 284 -23.58 17.60 13.64
N ARG A 285 -24.38 16.56 13.91
CA ARG A 285 -25.11 16.44 15.19
C ARG A 285 -24.18 16.32 16.39
N MET A 286 -23.11 15.54 16.27
CA MET A 286 -22.08 15.43 17.31
C MET A 286 -21.47 16.79 17.60
N VAL A 287 -21.06 17.53 16.56
CA VAL A 287 -20.45 18.86 16.72
C VAL A 287 -21.42 19.85 17.36
N HIS A 288 -22.71 19.84 17.00
CA HIS A 288 -23.70 20.66 17.70
C HIS A 288 -23.86 20.29 19.17
N HIS A 289 -23.87 19.00 19.51
CA HIS A 289 -23.91 18.56 20.90
C HIS A 289 -22.66 19.02 21.65
N VAL A 290 -21.46 18.75 21.13
CA VAL A 290 -20.20 19.16 21.75
C VAL A 290 -20.14 20.67 21.99
N HIS A 291 -20.61 21.48 21.04
CA HIS A 291 -20.68 22.93 21.22
C HIS A 291 -21.63 23.33 22.36
N ARG A 292 -22.80 22.69 22.47
CA ARG A 292 -23.75 22.95 23.57
C ARG A 292 -23.17 22.56 24.93
N GLU A 293 -22.51 21.42 25.03
CA GLU A 293 -21.95 20.93 26.29
C GLU A 293 -20.73 21.73 26.74
N THR A 294 -19.87 22.14 25.80
CA THR A 294 -18.61 22.81 26.13
C THR A 294 -18.71 24.33 26.15
N GLY A 295 -19.60 24.92 25.36
CA GLY A 295 -19.72 26.37 25.18
C GLY A 295 -18.51 27.04 24.52
N LEU A 296 -17.58 26.26 23.93
CA LEU A 296 -16.33 26.78 23.39
C LEU A 296 -16.45 27.17 21.91
N ALA A 297 -15.71 28.22 21.51
CA ALA A 297 -15.76 28.76 20.15
C ALA A 297 -14.88 28.01 19.13
N ASN A 298 -13.92 27.20 19.59
CA ASN A 298 -12.98 26.48 18.72
C ASN A 298 -13.12 24.96 18.91
N LEU A 299 -12.96 24.21 17.82
CA LEU A 299 -12.98 22.74 17.83
C LEU A 299 -11.71 22.15 17.23
N CYS A 300 -11.13 21.19 17.94
CA CYS A 300 -10.05 20.33 17.46
C CYS A 300 -10.59 18.95 17.07
N LEU A 301 -10.16 18.42 15.92
CA LEU A 301 -10.58 17.13 15.40
C LEU A 301 -9.42 16.15 15.23
N ALA A 302 -9.62 14.91 15.66
CA ALA A 302 -8.70 13.77 15.46
C ALA A 302 -9.45 12.42 15.38
N GLY A 303 -8.71 11.32 15.23
CA GLY A 303 -9.23 9.99 14.92
C GLY A 303 -9.35 9.78 13.41
N GLY A 304 -9.34 8.52 12.95
CA GLY A 304 -9.28 8.20 11.52
C GLY A 304 -10.41 8.80 10.69
N VAL A 305 -11.60 9.02 11.28
CA VAL A 305 -12.75 9.64 10.60
C VAL A 305 -12.52 11.13 10.36
N ALA A 306 -11.71 11.81 11.17
CA ALA A 306 -11.36 13.23 10.96
C ALA A 306 -10.52 13.47 9.67
N LEU A 307 -10.05 12.41 9.00
CA LEU A 307 -9.48 12.50 7.64
C LEU A 307 -10.55 12.67 6.54
N ASN A 308 -11.83 12.59 6.89
CA ASN A 308 -12.96 12.86 5.99
C ASN A 308 -13.11 14.38 5.77
N CYS A 309 -12.35 14.88 4.79
CA CYS A 309 -12.30 16.31 4.47
C CYS A 309 -13.62 16.87 3.91
N VAL A 310 -14.50 16.01 3.38
CA VAL A 310 -15.84 16.41 2.93
C VAL A 310 -16.69 16.75 4.15
N GLY A 311 -16.72 15.86 5.15
CA GLY A 311 -17.38 16.11 6.43
C GLY A 311 -16.81 17.33 7.15
N ASN A 312 -15.49 17.46 7.25
CA ASN A 312 -14.86 18.64 7.86
C ASN A 312 -15.26 19.96 7.16
N GLY A 313 -15.35 19.95 5.82
CA GLY A 313 -15.81 21.11 5.05
C GLY A 313 -17.26 21.50 5.39
N ARG A 314 -18.14 20.51 5.56
CA ARG A 314 -19.52 20.75 6.01
C ARG A 314 -19.56 21.30 7.44
N LEU A 315 -18.78 20.72 8.36
CA LEU A 315 -18.67 21.22 9.73
C LEU A 315 -18.21 22.68 9.81
N LEU A 316 -17.29 23.09 8.93
CA LEU A 316 -16.83 24.48 8.89
C LEU A 316 -17.92 25.45 8.44
N ARG A 317 -18.76 25.05 7.47
CA ARG A 317 -19.80 25.90 6.90
C ARG A 317 -21.08 25.95 7.75
N GLU A 318 -21.48 24.81 8.29
CA GLU A 318 -22.79 24.61 8.92
C GLU A 318 -22.69 24.42 10.44
N GLY A 319 -21.49 24.12 10.96
CA GLY A 319 -21.29 23.89 12.37
C GLY A 319 -21.30 25.19 13.19
N PRO A 320 -21.51 25.09 14.52
CA PRO A 320 -21.60 26.23 15.42
C PRO A 320 -20.24 26.81 15.83
N PHE A 321 -19.12 26.17 15.50
CA PHE A 321 -17.79 26.60 15.91
C PHE A 321 -17.24 27.67 14.98
N ARG A 322 -16.60 28.69 15.57
CA ARG A 322 -15.97 29.79 14.82
C ARG A 322 -14.72 29.34 14.07
N ARG A 323 -13.94 28.43 14.66
CA ARG A 323 -12.69 27.92 14.09
C ARG A 323 -12.56 26.42 14.30
N LEU A 324 -12.06 25.75 13.26
CA LEU A 324 -11.72 24.34 13.29
C LEU A 324 -10.21 24.17 13.14
N TRP A 325 -9.65 23.18 13.83
CA TRP A 325 -8.30 22.71 13.57
C TRP A 325 -8.31 21.18 13.53
N ILE A 326 -7.69 20.58 12.52
CA ILE A 326 -7.73 19.14 12.30
C ILE A 326 -6.29 18.63 12.25
N GLN A 327 -6.01 17.58 13.02
CA GLN A 327 -4.67 16.98 13.09
C GLN A 327 -4.26 16.39 11.72
N PRO A 328 -3.14 16.85 11.07
CA PRO A 328 -2.68 16.30 9.78
C PRO A 328 -2.46 14.78 9.78
N ALA A 329 -2.02 14.22 10.90
CA ALA A 329 -1.91 12.78 11.11
C ALA A 329 -3.02 12.25 12.02
N ALA A 330 -4.29 12.59 11.74
CA ALA A 330 -5.43 12.32 12.63
C ALA A 330 -5.65 10.85 13.01
N GLY A 331 -5.26 9.89 12.16
CA GLY A 331 -5.31 8.45 12.47
C GLY A 331 -4.25 8.02 13.49
N ASP A 332 -4.04 6.71 13.64
CA ASP A 332 -3.21 6.10 14.71
C ASP A 332 -1.77 6.64 14.78
N ALA A 333 -1.20 7.08 13.65
CA ALA A 333 0.13 7.69 13.64
C ALA A 333 0.21 8.93 14.55
N GLY A 334 -0.85 9.74 14.62
CA GLY A 334 -0.92 10.91 15.50
C GLY A 334 -0.90 10.55 16.99
N GLY A 335 -1.24 9.31 17.35
CA GLY A 335 -1.16 8.84 18.73
C GLY A 335 0.25 8.93 19.32
N ALA A 336 1.29 8.79 18.49
CA ALA A 336 2.68 8.97 18.92
C ALA A 336 2.95 10.42 19.39
N ILE A 337 2.38 11.42 18.70
CA ILE A 337 2.46 12.83 19.13
C ILE A 337 1.65 13.02 20.41
N GLY A 338 0.44 12.49 20.43
CA GLY A 338 -0.49 12.60 21.54
C GLY A 338 0.08 12.14 22.86
N VAL A 339 0.61 10.91 22.91
CA VAL A 339 1.17 10.36 24.15
C VAL A 339 2.41 11.14 24.63
N ALA A 340 3.28 11.59 23.71
CA ALA A 340 4.45 12.37 24.07
C ALA A 340 4.07 13.73 24.69
N LEU A 341 3.09 14.42 24.11
CA LEU A 341 2.58 15.69 24.63
C LEU A 341 1.76 15.53 25.91
N THR A 342 1.00 14.44 26.06
CA THR A 342 0.31 14.10 27.32
C THR A 342 1.31 13.90 28.46
N ILE A 343 2.42 13.19 28.22
CA ILE A 343 3.47 13.04 29.23
C ILE A 343 4.02 14.41 29.62
N HIS A 344 4.33 15.27 28.63
CA HIS A 344 4.90 16.59 28.92
C HIS A 344 3.94 17.50 29.71
N HIS A 345 2.69 17.64 29.28
CA HIS A 345 1.76 18.63 29.86
C HIS A 345 0.99 18.09 31.06
N LYS A 346 0.42 16.89 30.94
CA LYS A 346 -0.47 16.32 31.95
C LYS A 346 0.30 15.57 33.03
N VAL A 347 1.27 14.73 32.66
CA VAL A 347 2.03 13.91 33.63
C VAL A 347 3.11 14.72 34.34
N LEU A 348 3.92 15.49 33.60
CA LEU A 348 4.97 16.33 34.18
C LEU A 348 4.45 17.70 34.64
N GLY A 349 3.20 18.06 34.29
CA GLY A 349 2.55 19.28 34.75
C GLY A 349 3.08 20.57 34.09
N HIS A 350 3.85 20.47 33.01
CA HIS A 350 4.43 21.63 32.35
C HIS A 350 3.39 22.44 31.57
N ALA A 351 3.49 23.77 31.70
CA ALA A 351 2.59 24.68 31.00
C ALA A 351 2.73 24.54 29.48
N ARG A 352 1.58 24.58 28.79
CA ARG A 352 1.55 24.65 27.33
C ARG A 352 1.98 26.04 26.86
N ARG A 353 2.94 26.09 25.93
CA ARG A 353 3.28 27.32 25.22
C ARG A 353 2.27 27.56 24.11
N HIS A 354 1.34 28.48 24.35
CA HIS A 354 0.39 28.89 23.33
C HIS A 354 1.13 29.70 22.24
N ARG A 355 0.94 29.30 20.98
CA ARG A 355 1.44 30.01 19.80
C ARG A 355 0.39 31.03 19.37
N SER A 356 0.78 32.31 19.31
CA SER A 356 -0.09 33.41 18.85
C SER A 356 -0.34 33.36 17.34
N GLU A 357 0.57 32.75 16.58
CA GLU A 357 0.50 32.59 15.14
C GLU A 357 0.87 31.16 14.74
N GLY A 358 0.11 30.59 13.80
CA GLY A 358 0.29 29.23 13.32
C GLY A 358 0.04 28.16 14.40
N ASP A 359 0.31 26.90 14.02
CA ASP A 359 0.17 25.75 14.90
C ASP A 359 1.53 25.11 15.24
N GLY A 360 1.52 24.15 16.16
CA GLY A 360 2.72 23.43 16.62
C GLY A 360 3.17 22.30 15.70
N MET A 361 2.49 22.05 14.57
CA MET A 361 2.84 20.97 13.64
C MET A 361 3.93 21.36 12.63
N GLN A 362 4.34 22.64 12.57
CA GLN A 362 5.41 23.11 11.68
C GLN A 362 5.18 22.73 10.21
N GLY A 363 3.95 22.93 9.71
CA GLY A 363 3.55 22.52 8.35
C GLY A 363 3.51 21.00 8.14
N SER A 364 3.63 20.22 9.22
CA SER A 364 3.86 18.78 9.25
C SER A 364 5.22 18.33 8.69
N TYR A 365 6.18 19.24 8.50
CA TYR A 365 7.52 18.91 7.97
C TYR A 365 8.45 18.35 9.05
N LEU A 366 8.06 17.23 9.65
CA LEU A 366 8.68 16.63 10.84
C LEU A 366 9.51 15.38 10.55
N GLY A 367 9.47 14.89 9.30
CA GLY A 367 10.22 13.72 8.86
C GLY A 367 11.62 14.05 8.33
N PRO A 368 12.33 13.06 7.77
CA PRO A 368 13.71 13.22 7.30
C PRO A 368 13.86 14.28 6.20
N GLY A 369 14.90 15.10 6.33
CA GLY A 369 15.44 15.94 5.26
C GLY A 369 16.77 15.40 4.74
N PHE A 370 17.16 15.79 3.53
CA PHE A 370 18.38 15.32 2.87
C PHE A 370 19.18 16.51 2.34
N ALA A 371 20.49 16.52 2.59
CA ALA A 371 21.37 17.57 2.10
C ALA A 371 21.69 17.38 0.61
N ASP A 372 21.96 18.48 -0.11
CA ASP A 372 22.37 18.48 -1.52
C ASP A 372 23.49 17.48 -1.83
N ALA A 373 24.50 17.39 -0.96
CA ALA A 373 25.63 16.48 -1.13
C ALA A 373 25.24 14.99 -1.03
N GLU A 374 24.20 14.67 -0.26
CA GLU A 374 23.66 13.31 -0.19
C GLU A 374 22.86 12.98 -1.45
N ILE A 375 22.01 13.90 -1.89
CA ILE A 375 21.23 13.77 -3.13
C ILE A 375 22.17 13.58 -4.33
N ALA A 376 23.20 14.43 -4.45
CA ALA A 376 24.19 14.34 -5.52
C ALA A 376 24.92 13.00 -5.56
N ARG A 377 25.30 12.45 -4.39
CA ARG A 377 25.92 11.12 -4.30
C ARG A 377 24.99 10.01 -4.79
N VAL A 378 23.71 10.06 -4.40
CA VAL A 378 22.72 9.07 -4.83
C VAL A 378 22.53 9.13 -6.34
N LEU A 379 22.37 10.33 -6.91
CA LEU A 379 22.24 10.54 -8.35
C LEU A 379 23.44 10.02 -9.13
N ALA A 380 24.66 10.36 -8.69
CA ALA A 380 25.90 9.89 -9.29
C ALA A 380 26.01 8.35 -9.22
N SER A 381 25.68 7.76 -8.07
CA SER A 381 25.72 6.30 -7.90
C SER A 381 24.71 5.56 -8.78
N ALA A 382 23.60 6.20 -9.12
CA ALA A 382 22.58 5.67 -10.02
C ALA A 382 22.91 5.91 -11.51
N GLY A 383 23.97 6.66 -11.83
CA GLY A 383 24.30 7.07 -13.19
C GLY A 383 23.25 8.01 -13.80
N ALA A 384 22.51 8.75 -12.97
CA ALA A 384 21.48 9.68 -13.43
C ALA A 384 22.13 10.92 -14.08
N VAL A 385 21.59 11.34 -15.22
CA VAL A 385 21.97 12.62 -15.86
C VAL A 385 21.24 13.73 -15.12
N ALA A 386 21.99 14.57 -14.40
CA ALA A 386 21.42 15.58 -13.54
C ALA A 386 22.18 16.92 -13.62
N GLU A 387 21.46 18.04 -13.59
CA GLU A 387 22.01 19.41 -13.56
C GLU A 387 21.66 20.15 -12.25
N ARG A 388 22.67 20.74 -11.62
CA ARG A 388 22.49 21.56 -10.41
C ARG A 388 22.14 22.99 -10.80
N LEU A 389 20.95 23.44 -10.40
CA LEU A 389 20.47 24.81 -10.59
C LEU A 389 20.52 25.59 -9.29
N VAL A 390 20.72 26.90 -9.39
CA VAL A 390 20.44 27.82 -8.28
C VAL A 390 18.93 28.00 -8.10
N GLU A 391 18.50 28.47 -6.93
CA GLU A 391 17.08 28.53 -6.57
C GLU A 391 16.22 29.29 -7.58
N GLY A 392 16.65 30.48 -8.02
CA GLY A 392 15.90 31.28 -8.99
C GLY A 392 15.69 30.55 -10.33
N GLU A 393 16.75 29.98 -10.88
CA GLU A 393 16.70 29.19 -12.13
C GLU A 393 15.81 27.95 -11.98
N LEU A 394 15.88 27.30 -10.82
CA LEU A 394 15.09 26.14 -10.51
C LEU A 394 13.59 26.45 -10.46
N LEU A 395 13.22 27.55 -9.81
CA LEU A 395 11.84 28.03 -9.74
C LEU A 395 11.32 28.41 -11.13
N GLU A 396 12.11 29.16 -11.90
CA GLU A 396 11.78 29.52 -13.28
C GLU A 396 11.58 28.29 -14.17
N ARG A 397 12.52 27.33 -14.14
CA ARG A 397 12.44 26.11 -14.94
C ARG A 397 11.25 25.26 -14.54
N ALA A 398 11.05 25.03 -13.25
CA ALA A 398 9.93 24.21 -12.77
C ALA A 398 8.57 24.85 -13.10
N ALA A 399 8.43 26.16 -12.92
CA ALA A 399 7.20 26.87 -13.25
C ALA A 399 6.90 26.83 -14.76
N ARG A 400 7.91 26.98 -15.62
CA ARG A 400 7.77 26.82 -17.09
C ARG A 400 7.35 25.42 -17.48
N LEU A 401 8.03 24.40 -16.94
CA LEU A 401 7.67 22.99 -17.19
C LEU A 401 6.21 22.71 -16.80
N LEU A 402 5.78 23.21 -15.64
CA LEU A 402 4.39 23.11 -15.20
C LEU A 402 3.46 23.84 -16.17
N ALA A 403 3.78 25.07 -16.58
CA ALA A 403 2.95 25.84 -17.52
C ALA A 403 2.85 25.21 -18.92
N GLU A 404 3.85 24.40 -19.31
CA GLU A 404 3.87 23.57 -20.52
C GLU A 404 3.16 22.21 -20.33
N GLU A 405 2.33 22.08 -19.30
CA GLU A 405 1.59 20.87 -18.90
C GLU A 405 2.49 19.65 -18.62
N LYS A 406 3.76 19.85 -18.25
CA LYS A 406 4.62 18.74 -17.78
C LYS A 406 4.29 18.41 -16.33
N VAL A 407 4.59 17.16 -15.96
CA VAL A 407 4.48 16.69 -14.58
C VAL A 407 5.86 16.77 -13.91
N VAL A 408 5.91 17.29 -12.69
CA VAL A 408 7.17 17.52 -11.95
C VAL A 408 7.18 16.72 -10.65
N GLY A 409 8.27 15.99 -10.39
CA GLY A 409 8.49 15.22 -9.16
C GLY A 409 9.18 16.06 -8.11
N TRP A 410 8.42 16.69 -7.23
CA TRP A 410 8.95 17.63 -6.26
C TRP A 410 9.44 16.95 -4.99
N PHE A 411 10.77 16.88 -4.84
CA PHE A 411 11.48 16.38 -3.65
C PHE A 411 12.31 17.51 -3.05
N GLN A 412 11.98 17.94 -1.83
CA GLN A 412 12.73 18.98 -1.11
C GLN A 412 12.58 18.87 0.41
N GLY A 413 13.51 19.44 1.17
CA GLY A 413 13.35 19.65 2.62
C GLY A 413 12.94 18.42 3.42
N ARG A 414 12.38 18.67 4.61
CA ARG A 414 11.87 17.64 5.53
C ARG A 414 10.57 17.03 5.03
N MET A 415 10.45 15.72 5.12
CA MET A 415 9.25 14.99 4.74
C MET A 415 8.04 15.35 5.61
N GLU A 416 6.86 15.34 5.00
CA GLU A 416 5.57 15.50 5.68
C GLU A 416 5.23 14.30 6.58
N PHE A 417 4.70 14.57 7.79
CA PHE A 417 4.12 13.57 8.66
C PHE A 417 2.61 13.44 8.42
N GLY A 418 2.11 12.21 8.26
CA GLY A 418 0.73 11.92 7.92
C GLY A 418 0.53 11.45 6.46
N PRO A 419 -0.73 11.28 6.02
CA PRO A 419 -1.06 10.56 4.78
C PRO A 419 -1.08 11.46 3.52
N ARG A 420 -0.82 12.77 3.64
CA ARG A 420 -0.88 13.74 2.54
C ARG A 420 0.52 14.25 2.20
N ALA A 421 0.80 14.41 0.91
CA ALA A 421 1.95 15.23 0.50
C ALA A 421 1.52 16.69 0.43
N LEU A 422 2.35 17.57 0.97
CA LEU A 422 2.07 18.96 1.23
C LEU A 422 3.20 19.85 0.64
N GLY A 423 3.82 19.41 -0.45
CA GLY A 423 4.80 20.20 -1.19
C GLY A 423 6.27 19.84 -0.93
N ASN A 424 6.57 18.74 -0.24
CA ASN A 424 7.95 18.27 -0.02
C ASN A 424 8.21 16.88 -0.61
N ARG A 425 7.20 16.02 -0.71
CA ARG A 425 7.24 14.74 -1.42
C ARG A 425 6.03 14.65 -2.36
N SER A 426 5.99 15.53 -3.35
CA SER A 426 4.82 15.78 -4.19
C SER A 426 5.05 15.49 -5.67
N ILE A 427 4.00 15.12 -6.39
CA ILE A 427 3.94 15.20 -7.85
C ILE A 427 3.05 16.38 -8.19
N LEU A 428 3.59 17.29 -9.01
CA LEU A 428 2.99 18.57 -9.34
C LEU A 428 2.54 18.63 -10.80
N GLY A 429 1.50 19.40 -11.10
CA GLY A 429 1.01 19.61 -12.46
C GLY A 429 0.19 20.87 -12.61
N ASP A 430 -0.06 21.25 -13.86
CA ASP A 430 -0.91 22.38 -14.22
C ASP A 430 -2.39 22.08 -13.93
N PRO A 431 -3.07 22.89 -13.08
CA PRO A 431 -4.47 22.68 -12.78
C PRO A 431 -5.41 23.08 -13.92
N ARG A 432 -4.95 23.95 -14.83
CA ARG A 432 -5.74 24.51 -15.95
C ARG A 432 -5.93 23.48 -17.06
N SER A 433 -5.03 22.50 -17.15
CA SER A 433 -5.06 21.49 -18.20
C SER A 433 -6.21 20.51 -18.00
N PRO A 434 -7.10 20.32 -19.01
CA PRO A 434 -8.19 19.35 -18.92
C PRO A 434 -7.68 17.89 -18.98
N ARG A 435 -6.42 17.66 -19.37
CA ARG A 435 -5.86 16.32 -19.53
C ARG A 435 -4.98 15.89 -18.35
N MET A 436 -4.55 16.81 -17.50
CA MET A 436 -3.59 16.54 -16.43
C MET A 436 -4.08 15.47 -15.47
N GLN A 437 -5.38 15.50 -15.13
CA GLN A 437 -5.97 14.49 -14.25
C GLN A 437 -5.82 13.08 -14.84
N SER A 438 -6.19 12.90 -16.11
CA SER A 438 -6.09 11.61 -16.82
C SER A 438 -4.64 11.18 -17.00
N VAL A 439 -3.73 12.10 -17.35
CA VAL A 439 -2.30 11.83 -17.49
C VAL A 439 -1.72 11.31 -16.18
N MET A 440 -1.96 12.01 -15.08
CA MET A 440 -1.44 11.60 -13.77
C MET A 440 -2.08 10.29 -13.28
N ASN A 441 -3.40 10.12 -13.38
CA ASN A 441 -4.08 8.92 -12.89
C ASN A 441 -3.67 7.66 -13.67
N LEU A 442 -3.59 7.74 -15.01
CA LEU A 442 -3.34 6.57 -15.87
C LEU A 442 -1.85 6.31 -16.10
N LYS A 443 -1.05 7.34 -16.40
CA LYS A 443 0.35 7.16 -16.82
C LYS A 443 1.34 7.17 -15.66
N ILE A 444 0.97 7.74 -14.51
CA ILE A 444 1.88 7.93 -13.38
C ILE A 444 1.42 7.12 -12.18
N LYS A 445 0.13 7.19 -11.85
CA LYS A 445 -0.42 6.57 -10.65
C LYS A 445 -1.00 5.17 -10.86
N PHE A 446 -1.24 4.75 -12.10
CA PHE A 446 -1.84 3.46 -12.43
C PHE A 446 -3.10 3.14 -11.59
N ARG A 447 -3.97 4.15 -11.43
CA ARG A 447 -5.15 4.07 -10.56
C ARG A 447 -6.42 4.56 -11.27
N GLU A 448 -7.55 4.35 -10.60
CA GLU A 448 -8.89 4.67 -11.11
C GLU A 448 -9.00 6.16 -11.49
N SER A 449 -9.65 6.44 -12.61
CA SER A 449 -9.74 7.78 -13.21
C SER A 449 -10.51 8.78 -12.34
N PHE A 450 -11.52 8.32 -11.60
CA PHE A 450 -12.42 9.17 -10.79
C PHE A 450 -11.79 9.84 -9.58
N ARG A 451 -10.50 9.58 -9.28
CA ARG A 451 -9.86 10.19 -8.12
C ARG A 451 -9.47 11.64 -8.44
N PRO A 452 -10.06 12.65 -7.77
CA PRO A 452 -9.64 14.04 -7.92
C PRO A 452 -8.22 14.24 -7.39
N PHE A 453 -7.55 15.27 -7.90
CA PHE A 453 -6.33 15.78 -7.28
C PHE A 453 -6.64 17.00 -6.42
N ALA A 454 -5.73 17.33 -5.50
CA ALA A 454 -5.91 18.43 -4.57
C ALA A 454 -5.21 19.68 -5.10
N PRO A 455 -5.83 20.87 -5.03
CA PRO A 455 -5.13 22.12 -5.28
C PRO A 455 -4.23 22.51 -4.10
N SER A 456 -3.01 22.91 -4.41
CA SER A 456 -2.21 23.79 -3.55
C SER A 456 -2.33 25.22 -4.05
N VAL A 457 -2.69 26.15 -3.18
CA VAL A 457 -2.94 27.55 -3.51
C VAL A 457 -2.18 28.48 -2.57
N LEU A 458 -1.70 29.60 -3.09
CA LEU A 458 -1.16 30.68 -2.26
C LEU A 458 -2.21 31.10 -1.21
N ARG A 459 -1.83 31.16 0.06
CA ARG A 459 -2.79 31.48 1.14
C ARG A 459 -3.54 32.79 0.88
N GLU A 460 -2.81 33.80 0.43
CA GLU A 460 -3.33 35.14 0.11
C GLU A 460 -4.33 35.15 -1.06
N GLN A 461 -4.40 34.08 -1.85
CA GLN A 461 -5.28 33.93 -3.02
C GLN A 461 -6.45 32.95 -2.79
N VAL A 462 -6.48 32.22 -1.66
CA VAL A 462 -7.47 31.14 -1.46
C VAL A 462 -8.91 31.64 -1.58
N ALA A 463 -9.22 32.77 -0.95
CA ALA A 463 -10.55 33.36 -0.95
C ALA A 463 -10.95 33.88 -2.33
N GLU A 464 -10.01 34.11 -3.24
CA GLU A 464 -10.30 34.52 -4.61
C GLU A 464 -10.74 33.33 -5.49
N TRP A 465 -10.21 32.13 -5.21
CA TRP A 465 -10.38 30.94 -6.04
C TRP A 465 -11.40 29.95 -5.49
N PHE A 466 -11.59 29.91 -4.17
CA PHE A 466 -12.48 28.98 -3.48
C PHE A 466 -13.45 29.73 -2.55
N GLU A 467 -14.58 29.10 -2.25
CA GLU A 467 -15.51 29.54 -1.19
C GLU A 467 -14.95 29.16 0.19
N LEU A 468 -13.76 29.66 0.49
CA LEU A 468 -13.00 29.40 1.70
C LEU A 468 -12.10 30.61 2.02
N ASP A 469 -12.18 31.13 3.24
CA ASP A 469 -11.30 32.19 3.73
C ASP A 469 -10.71 31.86 5.11
N VAL A 470 -10.20 30.64 5.23
CA VAL A 470 -9.47 30.15 6.40
C VAL A 470 -8.27 29.34 5.95
N ASP A 471 -7.35 29.09 6.88
CA ASP A 471 -6.20 28.22 6.63
C ASP A 471 -6.63 26.77 6.45
N SER A 472 -6.10 26.11 5.41
CA SER A 472 -6.22 24.66 5.19
C SER A 472 -4.85 24.09 4.80
N PRO A 473 -3.83 24.16 5.66
CA PRO A 473 -2.46 23.80 5.28
C PRO A 473 -2.28 22.29 5.03
N TYR A 474 -3.24 21.46 5.46
CA TYR A 474 -3.09 20.00 5.53
C TYR A 474 -3.97 19.21 4.55
N MET A 475 -4.65 19.86 3.60
CA MET A 475 -5.62 19.21 2.70
C MET A 475 -6.75 18.48 3.45
N LEU A 476 -7.26 19.09 4.53
CA LEU A 476 -8.30 18.49 5.39
C LEU A 476 -9.65 19.20 5.31
N LEU A 477 -9.76 20.24 4.47
CA LEU A 477 -11.01 20.94 4.18
C LEU A 477 -11.33 20.85 2.68
N VAL A 478 -12.61 20.67 2.39
CA VAL A 478 -13.18 20.75 1.05
C VAL A 478 -14.06 21.99 0.97
N ALA A 479 -13.86 22.77 -0.08
CA ALA A 479 -14.73 23.89 -0.41
C ALA A 479 -15.03 23.93 -1.91
N PRO A 480 -16.17 24.50 -2.32
CA PRO A 480 -16.45 24.77 -3.72
C PRO A 480 -15.43 25.73 -4.33
N VAL A 481 -15.09 25.53 -5.60
CA VAL A 481 -14.42 26.55 -6.43
C VAL A 481 -15.35 27.76 -6.54
N ARG A 482 -14.88 29.01 -6.49
CA ARG A 482 -15.76 30.18 -6.62
C ARG A 482 -16.50 30.19 -7.95
N GLU A 483 -17.76 30.64 -7.91
CA GLU A 483 -18.68 30.65 -9.05
C GLU A 483 -18.09 31.24 -10.34
N ARG A 484 -17.40 32.38 -10.27
CA ARG A 484 -16.77 33.03 -11.44
C ARG A 484 -15.74 32.17 -12.19
N TRP A 485 -15.18 31.15 -11.53
CA TRP A 485 -14.22 30.23 -12.12
C TRP A 485 -14.88 28.92 -12.58
N ARG A 486 -16.15 28.70 -12.25
CA ARG A 486 -16.91 27.50 -12.65
C ARG A 486 -17.32 27.59 -14.11
N ILE A 487 -17.45 26.43 -14.73
CA ILE A 487 -18.02 26.25 -16.06
C ILE A 487 -19.33 25.49 -15.88
N ALA A 488 -20.45 26.11 -16.25
CA ALA A 488 -21.76 25.48 -16.20
C ALA A 488 -21.85 24.34 -17.21
N MET A 489 -22.42 23.21 -16.79
CA MET A 489 -22.68 22.09 -17.69
C MET A 489 -23.84 22.38 -18.63
N ARG A 490 -23.71 21.98 -19.89
CA ARG A 490 -24.83 21.95 -20.84
C ARG A 490 -25.83 20.84 -20.50
N GLU A 491 -27.07 20.94 -20.97
CA GLU A 491 -28.12 19.93 -20.70
C GLU A 491 -27.73 18.52 -21.18
N ASP A 492 -27.03 18.38 -22.32
CA ASP A 492 -26.52 17.12 -22.82
C ASP A 492 -25.45 16.51 -21.88
N GLU A 493 -24.59 17.36 -21.31
CA GLU A 493 -23.56 16.95 -20.36
C GLU A 493 -24.16 16.53 -19.01
N GLN A 494 -25.24 17.19 -18.58
CA GLN A 494 -25.94 16.85 -17.34
C GLN A 494 -26.56 15.44 -17.39
N ARG A 495 -26.90 14.97 -18.60
CA ARG A 495 -27.43 13.62 -18.84
C ARG A 495 -26.36 12.52 -18.86
N LEU A 496 -25.06 12.86 -18.83
CA LEU A 496 -23.98 11.86 -18.76
C LEU A 496 -24.08 11.05 -17.47
N PHE A 497 -23.75 9.76 -17.56
CA PHE A 497 -23.97 8.81 -16.46
C PHE A 497 -22.66 8.36 -15.80
N GLY A 498 -22.67 8.27 -14.46
CA GLY A 498 -21.55 7.78 -13.66
C GLY A 498 -20.22 8.47 -13.99
N ILE A 499 -19.20 7.66 -14.34
CA ILE A 499 -17.83 8.12 -14.59
C ILE A 499 -17.71 8.96 -15.87
N GLU A 500 -18.67 8.89 -16.81
CA GLU A 500 -18.62 9.70 -18.03
C GLU A 500 -18.64 11.21 -17.73
N LYS A 501 -19.25 11.61 -16.61
CA LYS A 501 -19.24 12.99 -16.09
C LYS A 501 -17.83 13.56 -15.87
N LEU A 502 -16.81 12.70 -15.71
CA LEU A 502 -15.42 13.09 -15.49
C LEU A 502 -14.79 13.79 -16.71
N ASN A 503 -15.30 13.52 -17.91
CA ASN A 503 -14.73 14.09 -19.14
C ASN A 503 -15.17 15.54 -19.40
N VAL A 504 -16.03 16.10 -18.55
CA VAL A 504 -16.57 17.45 -18.71
C VAL A 504 -15.87 18.41 -17.75
N PRO A 505 -15.16 19.43 -18.27
CA PRO A 505 -14.58 20.48 -17.44
C PRO A 505 -15.62 21.18 -16.56
N ARG A 506 -15.29 21.37 -15.28
CA ARG A 506 -16.16 22.03 -14.29
C ARG A 506 -15.71 23.45 -13.94
N SER A 507 -14.52 23.85 -14.35
CA SER A 507 -13.95 25.14 -14.02
C SER A 507 -12.78 25.47 -14.94
N THR A 508 -12.23 26.66 -14.78
CA THR A 508 -10.95 27.08 -15.38
C THR A 508 -9.73 26.31 -14.83
N ILE A 509 -9.91 25.54 -13.75
CA ILE A 509 -8.91 24.66 -13.14
C ILE A 509 -9.44 23.21 -13.05
N PRO A 510 -9.75 22.58 -14.20
CA PRO A 510 -10.48 21.32 -14.24
C PRO A 510 -9.73 20.14 -13.59
N ALA A 511 -8.39 20.15 -13.53
CA ALA A 511 -7.64 19.00 -13.02
C ALA A 511 -7.79 18.78 -11.50
N VAL A 512 -8.18 19.83 -10.77
CA VAL A 512 -8.36 19.87 -9.32
C VAL A 512 -9.81 20.05 -8.88
N THR A 513 -10.74 20.20 -9.83
CA THR A 513 -12.16 20.44 -9.57
C THR A 513 -12.94 19.13 -9.74
N HIS A 514 -13.72 18.76 -8.74
CA HIS A 514 -14.56 17.57 -8.76
C HIS A 514 -15.87 17.82 -9.53
N VAL A 515 -16.62 16.77 -9.85
CA VAL A 515 -17.87 16.83 -10.63
C VAL A 515 -18.97 17.67 -9.95
N ASP A 516 -18.88 17.87 -8.64
CA ASP A 516 -19.75 18.71 -7.80
C ASP A 516 -19.20 20.13 -7.57
N TYR A 517 -18.19 20.54 -8.36
CA TYR A 517 -17.48 21.83 -8.25
C TYR A 517 -16.62 22.00 -6.99
N SER A 518 -16.47 20.96 -6.16
CA SER A 518 -15.65 21.02 -4.95
C SER A 518 -14.17 20.73 -5.22
N ALA A 519 -13.31 21.19 -4.31
CA ALA A 519 -11.89 20.86 -4.29
C ALA A 519 -11.37 20.73 -2.85
N ARG A 520 -10.36 19.88 -2.65
CA ARG A 520 -9.72 19.64 -1.34
C ARG A 520 -8.44 20.45 -1.19
N ILE A 521 -8.50 21.56 -0.47
CA ILE A 521 -7.56 22.67 -0.61
C ILE A 521 -6.37 22.54 0.35
N GLN A 522 -5.17 22.79 -0.17
CA GLN A 522 -3.98 23.13 0.60
C GLN A 522 -3.69 24.64 0.49
N THR A 523 -3.71 25.38 1.60
CA THR A 523 -3.12 26.73 1.65
C THR A 523 -1.61 26.63 1.86
N VAL A 524 -0.84 27.34 1.05
CA VAL A 524 0.63 27.37 1.12
C VAL A 524 1.07 28.71 1.66
N HIS A 525 1.93 28.67 2.68
CA HIS A 525 2.42 29.83 3.42
C HIS A 525 3.93 29.95 3.23
N ALA A 526 4.43 31.18 3.12
CA ALA A 526 5.87 31.43 2.95
C ALA A 526 6.66 31.06 4.21
N GLU A 527 6.04 31.20 5.39
CA GLU A 527 6.66 30.97 6.70
C GLU A 527 6.93 29.49 6.96
N THR A 528 6.09 28.59 6.43
CA THR A 528 6.21 27.14 6.66
C THR A 528 6.90 26.41 5.51
N ASN A 529 6.73 26.87 4.27
CA ASN A 529 7.36 26.25 3.10
C ASN A 529 7.75 27.31 2.05
N PRO A 530 8.81 28.08 2.28
CA PRO A 530 9.18 29.23 1.44
C PRO A 530 9.46 28.82 0.00
N LEU A 531 10.13 27.69 -0.22
CA LEU A 531 10.53 27.25 -1.55
C LEU A 531 9.34 26.73 -2.38
N TYR A 532 8.34 26.11 -1.74
CA TYR A 532 7.12 25.70 -2.41
C TYR A 532 6.19 26.89 -2.67
N HIS A 533 6.07 27.81 -1.71
CA HIS A 533 5.36 29.09 -1.89
C HIS A 533 5.93 29.86 -3.07
N ALA A 534 7.26 30.03 -3.13
CA ALA A 534 7.94 30.70 -4.21
C ALA A 534 7.68 30.04 -5.58
N LEU A 535 7.61 28.71 -5.66
CA LEU A 535 7.22 28.01 -6.90
C LEU A 535 5.82 28.42 -7.35
N LEU A 536 4.83 28.39 -6.43
CA LEU A 536 3.47 28.81 -6.73
C LEU A 536 3.43 30.28 -7.17
N SER A 537 4.18 31.16 -6.51
CA SER A 537 4.26 32.58 -6.88
C SER A 537 4.87 32.79 -8.27
N ARG A 538 5.94 32.05 -8.64
CA ARG A 538 6.49 32.13 -10.00
C ARG A 538 5.54 31.54 -11.04
N PHE A 539 4.88 30.42 -10.74
CA PHE A 539 3.85 29.87 -11.61
C PHE A 539 2.68 30.85 -11.80
N HIS A 540 2.24 31.52 -10.73
CA HIS A 540 1.22 32.56 -10.77
C HIS A 540 1.65 33.73 -11.66
N ALA A 541 2.87 34.24 -11.50
CA ALA A 541 3.38 35.32 -12.32
C ALA A 541 3.43 34.97 -13.82
N LEU A 542 3.71 33.71 -14.17
CA LEU A 542 3.75 33.23 -15.55
C LEU A 542 2.36 32.97 -16.15
N THR A 543 1.37 32.59 -15.34
CA THR A 543 0.13 31.99 -15.84
C THR A 543 -1.15 32.73 -15.43
N GLY A 544 -1.06 33.66 -14.47
CA GLY A 544 -2.20 34.25 -13.78
C GLY A 544 -2.89 33.29 -12.78
N CYS A 545 -2.44 32.04 -12.65
CA CYS A 545 -3.07 31.03 -11.81
C CYS A 545 -2.22 30.75 -10.55
N PRO A 546 -2.70 31.04 -9.33
CA PRO A 546 -1.96 30.82 -8.08
C PRO A 546 -2.15 29.42 -7.52
N VAL A 547 -2.57 28.47 -8.36
CA VAL A 547 -2.94 27.11 -7.97
C VAL A 547 -2.02 26.12 -8.69
N LEU A 548 -1.64 25.04 -8.02
CA LEU A 548 -1.00 23.87 -8.62
C LEU A 548 -1.77 22.60 -8.25
N VAL A 549 -1.74 21.61 -9.16
CA VAL A 549 -2.09 20.23 -8.80
C VAL A 549 -1.02 19.73 -7.83
N ASN A 550 -1.43 19.17 -6.69
CA ASN A 550 -0.55 18.46 -5.77
C ASN A 550 -1.11 17.07 -5.45
N THR A 551 -0.27 16.06 -5.61
CA THR A 551 -0.55 14.68 -5.22
C THR A 551 0.67 14.04 -4.59
N SER A 552 0.47 12.95 -3.84
CA SER A 552 1.57 12.24 -3.18
C SER A 552 2.64 11.81 -4.17
N PHE A 553 3.92 11.80 -3.81
CA PHE A 553 4.96 11.21 -4.66
C PHE A 553 5.13 9.72 -4.29
N ASN A 554 4.50 8.85 -5.09
CA ASN A 554 4.48 7.39 -4.97
C ASN A 554 3.78 6.74 -6.18
N VAL A 555 3.85 5.43 -6.31
CA VAL A 555 3.00 4.65 -7.23
C VAL A 555 1.92 3.88 -6.46
N ARG A 556 1.00 3.24 -7.18
CA ARG A 556 -0.11 2.49 -6.56
C ARG A 556 0.44 1.37 -5.67
N GLY A 557 0.01 1.38 -4.40
CA GLY A 557 0.35 0.33 -3.43
C GLY A 557 1.55 0.67 -2.55
N GLU A 558 2.29 1.74 -2.87
CA GLU A 558 3.48 2.14 -2.12
C GLU A 558 3.23 3.35 -1.19
N PRO A 559 4.00 3.46 -0.09
CA PRO A 559 4.06 4.68 0.72
C PRO A 559 4.62 5.88 -0.06
N ILE A 560 4.40 7.10 0.44
CA ILE A 560 5.09 8.31 -0.07
C ILE A 560 6.61 8.10 -0.01
N VAL A 561 7.34 8.47 -1.07
CA VAL A 561 8.81 8.35 -1.14
C VAL A 561 9.47 9.08 0.03
N CYS A 562 10.47 8.46 0.65
CA CYS A 562 11.18 9.03 1.79
C CYS A 562 12.55 9.56 1.35
N THR A 563 13.37 8.68 0.78
CA THR A 563 14.78 8.94 0.43
C THR A 563 14.95 9.43 -1.01
N PRO A 564 16.11 10.03 -1.36
CA PRO A 564 16.42 10.36 -2.74
C PRO A 564 16.40 9.13 -3.66
N ALA A 565 16.83 7.97 -3.16
CA ALA A 565 16.77 6.70 -3.90
C ALA A 565 15.31 6.30 -4.20
N ASP A 566 14.42 6.37 -3.21
CA ASP A 566 12.98 6.08 -3.42
C ASP A 566 12.38 7.00 -4.50
N SER A 567 12.80 8.27 -4.52
CA SER A 567 12.33 9.26 -5.50
C SER A 567 12.80 8.93 -6.92
N LEU A 568 14.04 8.45 -7.06
CA LEU A 568 14.61 8.01 -8.34
C LEU A 568 13.98 6.70 -8.82
N ASP A 569 13.76 5.74 -7.94
CA ASP A 569 13.09 4.49 -8.29
C ASP A 569 11.66 4.77 -8.77
N SER A 570 10.96 5.69 -8.11
CA SER A 570 9.63 6.14 -8.52
C SER A 570 9.65 6.92 -9.85
N ALA A 571 10.68 7.72 -10.10
CA ALA A 571 10.81 8.56 -11.31
C ALA A 571 11.35 7.82 -12.54
N SER A 572 12.24 6.84 -12.35
CA SER A 572 12.95 6.12 -13.42
C SER A 572 12.11 5.05 -14.11
N GLY A 573 10.93 4.74 -13.59
CA GLY A 573 9.95 3.97 -14.33
C GLY A 573 10.44 2.58 -14.72
N ARG A 574 10.91 1.76 -13.76
CA ARG A 574 10.80 0.30 -13.94
C ARG A 574 9.34 -0.15 -14.19
N ASP A 575 8.38 0.77 -14.01
CA ASP A 575 6.98 0.71 -14.47
C ASP A 575 6.52 1.90 -15.38
N GLY A 576 7.43 2.60 -16.09
CA GLY A 576 7.04 3.49 -17.21
C GLY A 576 6.68 4.96 -16.90
N CYS A 577 7.41 5.64 -16.00
CA CYS A 577 7.25 7.08 -15.87
C CYS A 577 8.02 7.86 -16.95
N GLY A 578 7.30 8.62 -17.78
CA GLY A 578 7.88 9.66 -18.62
C GLY A 578 8.20 10.90 -17.79
N SER A 579 9.44 11.37 -17.88
CA SER A 579 9.98 12.64 -17.36
C SER A 579 9.41 13.09 -16.01
N LEU A 580 9.98 12.60 -14.91
CA LEU A 580 9.79 13.20 -13.58
C LEU A 580 11.12 13.81 -13.12
N SER A 581 11.18 15.14 -13.21
CA SER A 581 12.24 15.98 -12.64
C SER A 581 12.18 15.88 -11.11
N ALA A 582 13.09 15.12 -10.49
CA ALA A 582 13.51 15.33 -9.11
C ALA A 582 14.59 16.43 -9.13
N ARG A 583 14.56 17.39 -8.21
CA ARG A 583 15.63 18.38 -8.02
C ARG A 583 16.87 17.63 -7.52
N THR A 584 17.97 17.39 -8.22
CA THR A 584 18.69 17.96 -9.39
C THR A 584 18.10 17.62 -10.77
N VAL A 585 17.75 18.65 -11.56
CA VAL A 585 17.09 18.59 -12.89
C VAL A 585 17.33 17.29 -13.65
N VAL A 586 16.25 16.54 -13.91
CA VAL A 586 16.17 15.62 -15.05
C VAL A 586 14.98 16.06 -15.90
N ALA A 587 15.18 17.13 -16.68
CA ALA A 587 14.37 17.37 -17.86
C ALA A 587 14.98 16.52 -18.98
N THR A 588 14.41 15.33 -19.25
CA THR A 588 14.67 14.67 -20.52
C THR A 588 13.67 15.21 -21.56
N GLU A 589 14.19 16.04 -22.45
CA GLU A 589 13.61 16.24 -23.77
C GLU A 589 13.55 14.89 -24.50
N ARG A 590 12.50 14.71 -25.30
CA ARG A 590 12.09 13.50 -26.04
C ARG A 590 13.24 12.51 -26.35
N GLN A 591 13.11 11.29 -25.83
CA GLN A 591 13.19 10.13 -26.71
C GLN A 591 11.77 9.68 -27.00
N GLU A 592 11.42 9.61 -28.29
CA GLU A 592 10.26 8.87 -28.75
C GLU A 592 10.24 7.52 -28.03
N ALA A 593 9.13 7.20 -27.37
CA ALA A 593 8.90 5.84 -26.92
C ALA A 593 9.09 4.94 -28.15
N PRO A 594 9.92 3.88 -28.09
CA PRO A 594 9.80 2.84 -29.09
C PRO A 594 8.38 2.30 -28.93
N SER A 595 7.51 2.70 -29.85
CA SER A 595 6.24 2.06 -30.11
C SER A 595 6.54 0.61 -30.41
N GLY A 596 6.43 -0.23 -29.39
CA GLY A 596 6.85 -1.60 -29.51
C GLY A 596 6.68 -2.40 -28.23
N LEU A 597 5.51 -3.01 -28.10
CA LEU A 597 5.35 -4.38 -27.59
C LEU A 597 6.22 -5.42 -28.37
N GLY A 598 7.34 -5.02 -28.98
CA GLY A 598 7.68 -5.40 -30.35
C GLY A 598 8.83 -6.38 -30.56
N ARG A 599 9.56 -6.82 -29.53
CA ARG A 599 10.54 -7.92 -29.71
C ARG A 599 10.51 -8.94 -28.58
N GLY A 600 10.65 -8.52 -27.32
CA GLY A 600 10.68 -9.46 -26.19
C GLY A 600 9.39 -10.27 -26.03
N ALA A 601 8.23 -9.60 -26.07
CA ALA A 601 6.93 -10.25 -26.02
C ALA A 601 6.67 -11.12 -27.27
N ALA A 602 7.03 -10.63 -28.45
CA ALA A 602 6.95 -11.40 -29.70
C ALA A 602 7.79 -12.69 -29.66
N TRP A 603 9.01 -12.65 -29.12
CA TRP A 603 9.85 -13.84 -28.92
C TRP A 603 9.28 -14.79 -27.86
N GLY A 604 8.66 -14.26 -26.80
CA GLY A 604 7.96 -15.07 -25.79
C GLY A 604 6.78 -15.82 -26.39
N ILE A 605 5.94 -15.12 -27.16
CA ILE A 605 4.80 -15.70 -27.89
C ILE A 605 5.29 -16.73 -28.92
N ALA A 606 6.33 -16.42 -29.68
CA ALA A 606 6.92 -17.33 -30.66
C ALA A 606 7.47 -18.61 -29.99
N GLY A 607 8.12 -18.49 -28.83
CA GLY A 607 8.62 -19.64 -28.09
C GLY A 607 7.51 -20.57 -27.57
N VAL A 608 6.42 -20.01 -27.04
CA VAL A 608 5.24 -20.79 -26.62
C VAL A 608 4.54 -21.41 -27.83
N GLY A 609 4.42 -20.65 -28.92
CA GLY A 609 3.85 -21.15 -30.18
C GLY A 609 4.63 -22.34 -30.75
N LEU A 610 5.96 -22.28 -30.74
CA LEU A 610 6.83 -23.37 -31.20
C LEU A 610 6.65 -24.65 -30.38
N GLU A 611 6.55 -24.54 -29.04
CA GLU A 611 6.30 -25.69 -28.18
C GLU A 611 4.96 -26.36 -28.48
N LYS A 612 3.91 -25.56 -28.74
CA LYS A 612 2.58 -26.08 -29.10
C LYS A 612 2.58 -26.72 -30.50
N LEU A 613 3.31 -26.16 -31.46
CA LEU A 613 3.45 -26.74 -32.80
C LEU A 613 4.19 -28.08 -32.77
N VAL A 614 5.25 -28.21 -31.97
CA VAL A 614 5.96 -29.49 -31.79
C VAL A 614 5.05 -30.53 -31.13
N ALA A 615 4.32 -30.16 -30.08
CA ALA A 615 3.38 -31.05 -29.41
C ALA A 615 2.26 -31.51 -30.37
N LEU A 616 1.74 -30.60 -31.20
CA LEU A 616 0.75 -30.91 -32.23
C LEU A 616 1.32 -31.84 -33.30
N GLY A 617 2.56 -31.60 -33.75
CA GLY A 617 3.25 -32.46 -34.71
C GLY A 617 3.41 -33.90 -34.18
N ILE A 618 3.81 -34.07 -32.92
CA ILE A 618 3.90 -35.39 -32.28
C ILE A 618 2.52 -36.05 -32.19
N ALA A 619 1.49 -35.30 -31.78
CA ALA A 619 0.12 -35.80 -31.69
C ALA A 619 -0.47 -36.23 -33.05
N LEU A 620 -0.05 -35.62 -34.15
CA LEU A 620 -0.45 -35.99 -35.52
C LEU A 620 0.42 -37.10 -36.14
N TYR A 621 1.63 -37.28 -35.65
CA TYR A 621 2.59 -38.26 -36.16
C TYR A 621 2.39 -39.64 -35.53
N LEU A 622 2.23 -39.71 -34.20
CA LEU A 622 2.09 -40.97 -33.47
C LEU A 622 0.91 -41.86 -33.89
N PRO A 623 -0.31 -41.36 -34.16
CA PRO A 623 -1.43 -42.22 -34.57
C PRO A 623 -1.21 -42.92 -35.91
N ARG A 624 -0.32 -42.41 -36.77
CA ARG A 624 -0.01 -42.99 -38.09
C ARG A 624 1.01 -44.12 -38.03
N HIS A 625 1.70 -44.27 -36.90
CA HIS A 625 2.82 -45.18 -36.77
C HIS A 625 2.79 -46.06 -35.53
N LEU A 626 1.93 -45.76 -34.55
CA LEU A 626 1.58 -46.66 -33.46
C LEU A 626 0.31 -47.44 -33.79
N SER A 627 0.19 -48.64 -33.22
CA SER A 627 -1.07 -49.38 -33.23
C SER A 627 -2.17 -48.57 -32.52
N LEU A 628 -3.44 -48.80 -32.86
CA LEU A 628 -4.57 -48.13 -32.20
C LEU A 628 -4.55 -48.34 -30.67
N ALA A 629 -4.14 -49.55 -30.23
CA ALA A 629 -3.98 -49.88 -28.83
C ALA A 629 -2.83 -49.09 -28.15
N ASP A 630 -1.67 -48.99 -28.79
CA ASP A 630 -0.53 -48.27 -28.22
C ASP A 630 -0.71 -46.76 -28.24
N TYR A 631 -1.39 -46.22 -29.24
CA TYR A 631 -1.77 -44.80 -29.26
C TYR A 631 -2.78 -44.48 -28.15
N GLY A 632 -3.77 -45.37 -27.92
CA GLY A 632 -4.71 -45.24 -26.80
C GLY A 632 -4.00 -45.23 -25.44
N ARG A 633 -3.04 -46.14 -25.23
CA ARG A 633 -2.19 -46.19 -24.03
C ARG A 633 -1.32 -44.94 -23.87
N TYR A 634 -0.76 -44.43 -24.96
CA TYR A 634 0.01 -43.18 -24.98
C TYR A 634 -0.85 -41.98 -24.55
N ALA A 635 -2.01 -41.79 -25.18
CA ALA A 635 -2.92 -40.69 -24.88
C ALA A 635 -3.43 -40.74 -23.44
N PHE A 636 -3.72 -41.94 -22.93
CA PHE A 636 -4.07 -42.17 -21.53
C PHE A 636 -2.94 -41.73 -20.60
N LEU A 637 -1.72 -42.26 -20.76
CA LEU A 637 -0.60 -41.95 -19.87
C LEU A 637 -0.22 -40.46 -19.88
N VAL A 638 -0.21 -39.81 -21.06
CA VAL A 638 0.10 -38.38 -21.17
C VAL A 638 -0.94 -37.52 -20.46
N SER A 639 -2.22 -37.80 -20.68
CA SER A 639 -3.31 -37.03 -20.06
C SER A 639 -3.39 -37.27 -18.55
N TYR A 640 -3.24 -38.52 -18.14
CA TYR A 640 -3.34 -38.95 -16.75
C TYR A 640 -2.16 -38.45 -15.91
N LEU A 641 -0.92 -38.70 -16.34
CA LEU A 641 0.25 -38.18 -15.64
C LEU A 641 0.29 -36.65 -15.68
N GLY A 642 -0.17 -36.03 -16.78
CA GLY A 642 -0.29 -34.58 -16.88
C GLY A 642 -1.20 -33.95 -15.82
N PHE A 643 -2.32 -34.60 -15.48
CA PHE A 643 -3.20 -34.16 -14.39
C PHE A 643 -2.49 -34.17 -13.03
N PHE A 644 -1.79 -35.25 -12.70
CA PHE A 644 -1.04 -35.37 -11.44
C PHE A 644 0.22 -34.50 -11.40
N GLN A 645 0.69 -33.99 -12.54
CA GLN A 645 1.76 -33.00 -12.62
C GLN A 645 1.28 -31.55 -12.45
N ALA A 646 0.00 -31.27 -12.72
CA ALA A 646 -0.57 -29.93 -12.53
C ALA A 646 -0.77 -29.58 -11.05
N LEU A 647 -1.04 -30.58 -10.19
CA LEU A 647 -1.29 -30.40 -8.75
C LEU A 647 -0.03 -29.94 -7.97
N PRO A 648 1.16 -30.53 -8.17
CA PRO A 648 2.37 -30.14 -7.43
C PRO A 648 3.04 -28.86 -7.95
N ASP A 649 2.82 -28.47 -9.20
CA ASP A 649 3.45 -27.28 -9.83
C ASP A 649 2.64 -25.98 -9.60
N ALA A 650 1.49 -26.06 -8.90
CA ALA A 650 0.53 -25.00 -8.59
C ALA A 650 1.17 -23.62 -8.32
N SER A 651 1.26 -22.77 -9.36
CA SER A 651 1.81 -21.41 -9.32
C SER A 651 3.31 -21.28 -9.01
N LEU A 652 4.04 -22.38 -8.76
CA LEU A 652 5.48 -22.35 -8.43
C LEU A 652 6.33 -21.78 -9.57
N GLU A 653 6.02 -22.09 -10.83
CA GLU A 653 6.74 -21.52 -11.97
C GLU A 653 6.53 -20.00 -12.08
N ALA A 654 5.29 -19.53 -11.92
CA ALA A 654 4.96 -18.10 -11.99
C ALA A 654 5.62 -17.31 -10.86
N VAL A 655 5.60 -17.83 -9.63
CA VAL A 655 6.27 -17.25 -8.46
C VAL A 655 7.78 -17.25 -8.66
N THR A 656 8.35 -18.35 -9.17
CA THR A 656 9.78 -18.48 -9.43
C THR A 656 10.24 -17.45 -10.47
N VAL A 657 9.53 -17.29 -11.59
CA VAL A 657 9.87 -16.30 -12.62
C VAL A 657 9.73 -14.88 -12.07
N ALA A 658 8.65 -14.58 -11.34
CA ALA A 658 8.44 -13.26 -10.74
C ALA A 658 9.53 -12.90 -9.71
N ARG A 659 9.98 -13.88 -8.91
CA ARG A 659 11.03 -13.67 -7.90
C ARG A 659 12.42 -13.60 -8.52
N LEU A 660 12.73 -14.45 -9.50
CA LEU A 660 13.98 -14.39 -10.27
C LEU A 660 14.12 -13.08 -11.04
N ALA A 661 13.02 -12.47 -11.48
CA ALA A 661 13.04 -11.16 -12.15
C ALA A 661 13.36 -9.99 -11.19
N ARG A 662 13.15 -10.18 -9.88
CA ARG A 662 13.36 -9.15 -8.84
C ARG A 662 14.71 -9.25 -8.12
N VAL A 663 15.43 -10.36 -8.27
CA VAL A 663 16.65 -10.66 -7.50
C VAL A 663 17.86 -10.69 -8.43
N GLU A 664 18.81 -9.75 -8.22
CA GLU A 664 20.06 -9.72 -8.98
C GLU A 664 21.14 -10.61 -8.38
N SER A 665 21.36 -10.53 -7.06
CA SER A 665 22.32 -11.35 -6.31
C SER A 665 21.70 -12.66 -5.80
N GLY A 666 22.35 -13.80 -6.06
CA GLY A 666 21.82 -15.11 -5.64
C GLY A 666 20.75 -15.71 -6.56
N ALA A 667 20.49 -15.12 -7.74
CA ALA A 667 19.50 -15.63 -8.70
C ALA A 667 19.79 -17.05 -9.19
N GLN A 668 21.06 -17.45 -9.26
CA GLN A 668 21.45 -18.82 -9.62
C GLN A 668 21.06 -19.82 -8.51
N ALA A 669 21.29 -19.44 -7.25
CA ALA A 669 20.91 -20.24 -6.09
C ALA A 669 19.37 -20.35 -5.95
N LEU A 670 18.66 -19.26 -6.26
CA LEU A 670 17.20 -19.24 -6.29
C LEU A 670 16.64 -20.12 -7.41
N ALA A 671 17.22 -20.06 -8.61
CA ALA A 671 16.80 -20.91 -9.73
C ALA A 671 17.10 -22.39 -9.46
N GLY A 672 18.24 -22.71 -8.85
CA GLY A 672 18.58 -24.06 -8.39
C GLY A 672 17.62 -24.56 -7.31
N GLY A 673 17.31 -23.73 -6.30
CA GLY A 673 16.36 -24.05 -5.26
C GLY A 673 14.93 -24.26 -5.78
N ALA A 674 14.48 -23.41 -6.71
CA ALA A 674 13.18 -23.56 -7.37
C ALA A 674 13.10 -24.85 -8.19
N ALA A 675 14.13 -25.15 -8.98
CA ALA A 675 14.19 -26.39 -9.76
C ALA A 675 14.18 -27.63 -8.86
N PHE A 676 14.86 -27.59 -7.71
CA PHE A 676 14.83 -28.66 -6.73
C PHE A 676 13.43 -28.89 -6.16
N VAL A 677 12.74 -27.82 -5.74
CA VAL A 677 11.35 -27.91 -5.24
C VAL A 677 10.42 -28.49 -6.29
N ARG A 678 10.51 -28.00 -7.54
CA ARG A 678 9.69 -28.48 -8.65
C ARG A 678 9.99 -29.92 -9.02
N LEU A 679 11.25 -30.34 -8.97
CA LEU A 679 11.64 -31.73 -9.18
C LEU A 679 11.03 -32.65 -8.12
N VAL A 680 11.13 -32.28 -6.84
CA VAL A 680 10.57 -33.07 -5.73
C VAL A 680 9.04 -33.14 -5.82
N ALA A 681 8.39 -32.00 -6.09
CA ALA A 681 6.95 -31.92 -6.27
C ALA A 681 6.48 -32.76 -7.47
N SER A 682 7.21 -32.68 -8.59
CA SER A 682 6.96 -33.47 -9.79
C SER A 682 7.15 -34.96 -9.57
N LEU A 683 8.19 -35.39 -8.85
CA LEU A 683 8.41 -36.79 -8.49
C LEU A 683 7.29 -37.33 -7.58
N ALA A 684 6.82 -36.52 -6.62
CA ALA A 684 5.70 -36.90 -5.76
C ALA A 684 4.40 -37.07 -6.55
N GLY A 685 4.07 -36.11 -7.44
CA GLY A 685 2.91 -36.21 -8.32
C GLY A 685 2.99 -37.38 -9.30
N ALA A 686 4.17 -37.61 -9.88
CA ALA A 686 4.41 -38.73 -10.78
C ALA A 686 4.28 -40.08 -10.05
N GLY A 687 4.81 -40.19 -8.84
CA GLY A 687 4.68 -41.37 -8.00
C GLY A 687 3.23 -41.68 -7.65
N LEU A 688 2.44 -40.66 -7.30
CA LEU A 688 1.00 -40.82 -7.05
C LEU A 688 0.26 -41.28 -8.32
N GLY A 689 0.52 -40.64 -9.46
CA GLY A 689 -0.07 -41.04 -10.75
C GLY A 689 0.30 -42.47 -11.14
N LEU A 690 1.56 -42.87 -10.97
CA LEU A 690 2.02 -44.24 -11.24
C LEU A 690 1.42 -45.27 -10.30
N ALA A 691 1.29 -44.94 -9.01
CA ALA A 691 0.65 -45.82 -8.04
C ALA A 691 -0.80 -46.12 -8.45
N VAL A 692 -1.54 -45.11 -8.94
CA VAL A 692 -2.91 -45.34 -9.42
C VAL A 692 -2.93 -46.15 -10.71
N VAL A 693 -2.02 -45.90 -11.67
CA VAL A 693 -1.91 -46.73 -12.88
C VAL A 693 -1.56 -48.19 -12.52
N TRP A 694 -0.68 -48.40 -11.55
CA TRP A 694 -0.31 -49.74 -11.07
C TRP A 694 -1.46 -50.46 -10.37
N LEU A 695 -2.26 -49.75 -9.56
CA LEU A 695 -3.43 -50.31 -8.88
C LEU A 695 -4.62 -50.53 -9.83
N ALA A 696 -4.76 -49.71 -10.87
CA ALA A 696 -5.90 -49.76 -11.79
C ALA A 696 -5.70 -50.75 -12.95
N THR A 697 -4.47 -51.22 -13.22
CA THR A 697 -4.19 -52.08 -14.38
C THR A 697 -3.24 -53.23 -14.04
N ALA A 698 -3.48 -54.41 -14.61
CA ALA A 698 -2.53 -55.54 -14.58
C ALA A 698 -1.50 -55.50 -15.74
N ASP A 699 -1.46 -54.42 -16.54
CA ASP A 699 -0.60 -54.32 -17.73
C ASP A 699 0.82 -53.85 -17.34
N ALA A 700 1.74 -54.81 -17.21
CA ALA A 700 3.13 -54.53 -16.84
C ALA A 700 3.88 -53.64 -17.86
N GLN A 701 3.47 -53.64 -19.13
CA GLN A 701 4.08 -52.80 -20.16
C GLN A 701 3.63 -51.35 -20.02
N LEU A 702 2.36 -51.13 -19.66
CA LEU A 702 1.81 -49.79 -19.38
C LEU A 702 2.47 -49.15 -18.16
N VAL A 703 2.69 -49.92 -17.09
CA VAL A 703 3.36 -49.44 -15.86
C VAL A 703 4.81 -49.04 -16.15
N ARG A 704 5.56 -49.87 -16.91
CA ARG A 704 6.94 -49.55 -17.32
C ARG A 704 7.01 -48.31 -18.21
N ALA A 705 6.12 -48.20 -19.20
CA ALA A 705 6.02 -47.02 -20.06
C ALA A 705 5.65 -45.76 -19.27
N GLY A 706 4.72 -45.88 -18.32
CA GLY A 706 4.36 -44.80 -17.40
C GLY A 706 5.55 -44.34 -16.57
N ALA A 707 6.36 -45.26 -16.03
CA ALA A 707 7.53 -44.92 -15.22
C ALA A 707 8.57 -44.13 -16.01
N VAL A 708 8.79 -44.50 -17.28
CA VAL A 708 9.66 -43.74 -18.20
C VAL A 708 9.08 -42.35 -18.47
N ALA A 709 7.77 -42.26 -18.77
CA ALA A 709 7.09 -40.98 -19.00
C ALA A 709 7.16 -40.03 -17.79
N ALA A 710 6.97 -40.57 -16.58
CA ALA A 710 7.09 -39.87 -15.32
C ALA A 710 8.50 -39.28 -15.11
N ALA A 711 9.55 -40.06 -15.40
CA ALA A 711 10.93 -39.59 -15.31
C ALA A 711 11.21 -38.43 -16.29
N GLY A 712 10.67 -38.51 -17.52
CA GLY A 712 10.75 -37.43 -18.49
C GLY A 712 10.05 -36.15 -18.03
N LEU A 713 8.84 -36.25 -17.46
CA LEU A 713 8.11 -35.11 -16.90
C LEU A 713 8.85 -34.47 -15.71
N ALA A 714 9.44 -35.29 -14.84
CA ALA A 714 10.27 -34.79 -13.73
C ALA A 714 11.51 -34.04 -14.21
N ALA A 715 12.17 -34.52 -15.27
CA ALA A 715 13.30 -33.82 -15.89
C ALA A 715 12.90 -32.47 -16.51
N LEU A 716 11.68 -32.36 -17.06
CA LEU A 716 11.14 -31.10 -17.59
C LEU A 716 10.84 -30.09 -16.48
N ALA A 717 10.15 -30.53 -15.42
CA ALA A 717 9.78 -29.69 -14.28
C ALA A 717 11.04 -29.21 -13.51
N GLY A 718 12.03 -30.08 -13.36
CA GLY A 718 13.30 -29.81 -12.69
C GLY A 718 14.30 -28.99 -13.51
N ASN A 719 13.94 -28.40 -14.65
CA ASN A 719 14.86 -27.62 -15.48
C ASN A 719 15.00 -26.16 -15.00
N PRO A 720 16.13 -25.76 -14.37
CA PRO A 720 16.30 -24.41 -13.82
C PRO A 720 16.47 -23.34 -14.90
N TYR A 721 16.92 -23.72 -16.10
CA TYR A 721 17.36 -22.79 -17.13
C TYR A 721 16.19 -22.12 -17.85
N ARG A 722 15.04 -22.81 -17.97
CA ARG A 722 13.81 -22.26 -18.56
C ARG A 722 13.29 -21.02 -17.81
N PRO A 723 12.95 -21.10 -16.50
CA PRO A 723 12.49 -19.93 -15.75
C PRO A 723 13.59 -18.88 -15.59
N PHE A 724 14.86 -19.28 -15.51
CA PHE A 724 15.99 -18.35 -15.40
C PHE A 724 16.17 -17.49 -16.66
N LEU A 725 16.14 -18.08 -17.86
CA LEU A 725 16.22 -17.35 -19.13
C LEU A 725 15.00 -16.45 -19.36
N ARG A 726 13.81 -16.91 -18.93
CA ARG A 726 12.57 -16.12 -18.92
C ARG A 726 12.68 -14.88 -18.01
N ALA A 727 13.14 -15.07 -16.78
CA ALA A 727 13.28 -14.00 -15.80
C ALA A 727 14.34 -12.94 -16.17
N ARG A 728 15.42 -13.34 -16.86
CA ARG A 728 16.50 -12.43 -17.27
C ARG A 728 16.29 -11.79 -18.66
N ALA A 729 15.08 -11.85 -19.19
CA ALA A 729 14.71 -11.29 -20.51
C ALA A 729 15.58 -11.78 -21.68
N ARG A 730 16.25 -12.93 -21.58
CA ARG A 730 17.07 -13.53 -22.64
C ARG A 730 16.22 -14.38 -23.60
N MET A 731 15.18 -13.78 -24.19
CA MET A 731 14.13 -14.52 -24.91
C MET A 731 14.65 -15.29 -26.13
N ALA A 732 15.63 -14.75 -26.86
CA ALA A 732 16.25 -15.46 -27.97
C ALA A 732 16.88 -16.81 -27.54
N ARG A 733 17.55 -16.84 -26.38
CA ARG A 733 18.15 -18.07 -25.84
C ARG A 733 17.08 -19.01 -25.28
N TYR A 734 16.01 -18.48 -24.72
CA TYR A 734 14.85 -19.29 -24.32
C TYR A 734 14.22 -20.00 -25.53
N VAL A 735 14.05 -19.30 -26.66
CA VAL A 735 13.53 -19.89 -27.90
C VAL A 735 14.47 -20.97 -28.44
N VAL A 736 15.80 -20.75 -28.40
CA VAL A 736 16.79 -21.78 -28.77
C VAL A 736 16.71 -23.00 -27.85
N LEU A 737 16.52 -22.80 -26.53
CA LEU A 737 16.34 -23.90 -25.57
C LEU A 737 15.08 -24.71 -25.86
N ALA A 738 13.93 -24.03 -26.00
CA ALA A 738 12.64 -24.68 -26.25
C ALA A 738 12.61 -25.37 -27.63
N GLY A 739 13.11 -24.68 -28.66
CA GLY A 739 13.19 -25.21 -30.02
C GLY A 739 14.17 -26.38 -30.15
N GLY A 740 15.38 -26.25 -29.60
CA GLY A 740 16.38 -27.32 -29.63
C GLY A 740 15.93 -28.58 -28.91
N GLN A 741 15.26 -28.42 -27.77
CA GLN A 741 14.64 -29.54 -27.06
C GLN A 741 13.50 -30.19 -27.87
N GLY A 742 12.68 -29.38 -28.55
CA GLY A 742 11.61 -29.87 -29.44
C GLY A 742 12.15 -30.64 -30.65
N VAL A 743 13.19 -30.13 -31.31
CA VAL A 743 13.86 -30.82 -32.43
C VAL A 743 14.45 -32.16 -31.99
N LEU A 744 15.11 -32.18 -30.83
CA LEU A 744 15.66 -33.41 -30.25
C LEU A 744 14.55 -34.44 -29.95
N ALA A 745 13.42 -33.99 -29.40
CA ALA A 745 12.26 -34.84 -29.12
C ALA A 745 11.69 -35.46 -30.41
N VAL A 746 11.48 -34.64 -31.45
CA VAL A 746 10.95 -35.12 -32.74
C VAL A 746 11.93 -36.08 -33.41
N GLY A 747 13.23 -35.77 -33.42
CA GLY A 747 14.26 -36.63 -34.02
C GLY A 747 14.37 -37.99 -33.34
N LEU A 748 14.46 -38.02 -32.01
CA LEU A 748 14.53 -39.27 -31.25
C LEU A 748 13.25 -40.09 -31.38
N LEU A 749 12.09 -39.42 -31.42
CA LEU A 749 10.79 -40.07 -31.59
C LEU A 749 10.65 -40.68 -32.99
N ALA A 750 11.08 -39.99 -34.03
CA ALA A 750 11.10 -40.52 -35.40
C ALA A 750 12.01 -41.75 -35.53
N VAL A 751 13.18 -41.74 -34.88
CA VAL A 751 14.09 -42.89 -34.84
C VAL A 751 13.47 -44.07 -34.09
N ALA A 752 12.90 -43.82 -32.91
CA ALA A 752 12.24 -44.85 -32.10
C ALA A 752 11.10 -45.54 -32.86
N VAL A 753 10.28 -44.75 -33.56
CA VAL A 753 9.17 -45.24 -34.36
C VAL A 753 9.64 -45.99 -35.62
N ARG A 754 10.64 -45.47 -36.34
CA ARG A 754 11.18 -46.10 -37.57
C ARG A 754 11.90 -47.43 -37.28
N ALA A 755 12.44 -47.58 -36.06
CA ALA A 755 13.01 -48.83 -35.58
C ALA A 755 11.95 -49.86 -35.12
N GLY A 756 10.65 -49.58 -35.30
CA GLY A 756 9.57 -50.44 -34.84
C GLY A 756 9.37 -50.44 -33.31
N GLY A 757 9.88 -49.40 -32.63
CA GLY A 757 9.78 -49.28 -31.18
C GLY A 757 8.35 -48.99 -30.72
N GLY A 758 7.86 -49.80 -29.78
CA GLY A 758 6.55 -49.60 -29.14
C GLY A 758 6.53 -48.44 -28.12
N LEU A 759 5.49 -48.42 -27.29
CA LEU A 759 5.21 -47.35 -26.31
C LEU A 759 6.41 -46.97 -25.42
N LEU A 760 7.21 -47.94 -25.00
CA LEU A 760 8.39 -47.73 -24.16
C LEU A 760 9.47 -46.91 -24.90
N ALA A 761 9.68 -47.17 -26.19
CA ALA A 761 10.66 -46.46 -27.00
C ALA A 761 10.23 -45.01 -27.26
N VAL A 762 8.92 -44.78 -27.42
CA VAL A 762 8.33 -43.45 -27.58
C VAL A 762 8.54 -42.58 -26.33
N PHE A 763 8.23 -43.12 -25.14
CA PHE A 763 8.48 -42.39 -23.89
C PHE A 763 9.97 -42.28 -23.55
N GLY A 764 10.78 -43.27 -23.93
CA GLY A 764 12.23 -43.21 -23.82
C GLY A 764 12.81 -42.05 -24.64
N ALA A 765 12.35 -41.88 -25.87
CA ALA A 765 12.76 -40.79 -26.76
C ALA A 765 12.39 -39.40 -26.21
N THR A 766 11.16 -39.21 -25.72
CA THR A 766 10.73 -37.92 -25.16
C THR A 766 11.42 -37.60 -23.84
N SER A 767 11.68 -38.60 -23.00
CA SER A 767 12.42 -38.45 -21.74
C SER A 767 13.90 -38.13 -21.98
N ALA A 768 14.54 -38.79 -22.95
CA ALA A 768 15.90 -38.47 -23.37
C ALA A 768 16.01 -37.03 -23.90
N ALA A 769 15.01 -36.55 -24.65
CA ALA A 769 14.97 -35.17 -25.10
C ALA A 769 14.79 -34.16 -23.96
N ALA A 770 13.97 -34.46 -22.95
CA ALA A 770 13.84 -33.64 -21.74
C ALA A 770 15.17 -33.49 -21.00
N VAL A 771 15.93 -34.59 -20.84
CA VAL A 771 17.28 -34.58 -20.25
C VAL A 771 18.27 -33.81 -21.13
N GLY A 772 18.21 -33.97 -22.45
CA GLY A 772 19.01 -33.18 -23.39
C GLY A 772 18.77 -31.67 -23.27
N GLY A 773 17.54 -31.26 -22.93
CA GLY A 773 17.20 -29.87 -22.61
C GLY A 773 17.94 -29.29 -21.40
N LEU A 774 18.32 -30.12 -20.42
CA LEU A 774 19.14 -29.67 -19.28
C LEU A 774 20.57 -29.35 -19.73
N ALA A 775 21.15 -30.19 -20.58
CA ALA A 775 22.49 -29.98 -21.13
C ALA A 775 22.54 -28.73 -22.03
N LEU A 776 21.54 -28.56 -22.90
CA LEU A 776 21.40 -27.38 -23.75
C LEU A 776 21.18 -26.10 -22.93
N GLY A 777 20.36 -26.16 -21.87
CA GLY A 777 20.13 -25.03 -20.97
C GLY A 777 21.40 -24.60 -20.25
N ARG A 778 22.19 -25.55 -19.75
CA ARG A 778 23.50 -25.29 -19.13
C ARG A 778 24.47 -24.61 -20.11
N TRP A 779 24.50 -25.08 -21.37
CA TRP A 779 25.33 -24.48 -22.42
C TRP A 779 24.92 -23.03 -22.73
N LEU A 780 23.61 -22.76 -22.84
CA LEU A 780 23.07 -21.43 -23.16
C LEU A 780 23.28 -20.37 -22.05
N VAL A 781 23.38 -20.82 -20.79
CA VAL A 781 23.56 -19.95 -19.63
C VAL A 781 25.06 -19.71 -19.31
N GLY A 782 25.95 -20.63 -19.69
CA GLY A 782 27.41 -20.50 -19.58
C GLY A 782 28.02 -21.25 -18.39
N ARG A 783 29.31 -21.64 -18.49
CA ARG A 783 30.00 -22.54 -17.55
C ARG A 783 30.14 -22.01 -16.11
N GLY A 784 30.04 -20.69 -15.90
CA GLY A 784 30.14 -20.06 -14.57
C GLY A 784 28.82 -19.90 -13.82
N ALA A 785 27.71 -20.47 -14.33
CA ALA A 785 26.40 -20.38 -13.70
C ALA A 785 26.00 -21.70 -13.04
N GLU A 786 26.58 -21.96 -11.87
CA GLU A 786 26.20 -23.13 -11.06
C GLU A 786 24.86 -22.86 -10.37
N MET A 787 23.82 -23.56 -10.82
CA MET A 787 22.48 -23.53 -10.23
C MET A 787 22.42 -24.44 -9.00
N ALA A 788 23.22 -24.12 -7.98
CA ALA A 788 23.25 -24.87 -6.73
C ALA A 788 21.99 -24.60 -5.90
N ALA A 789 21.34 -25.65 -5.39
CA ALA A 789 20.14 -25.50 -4.58
C ALA A 789 20.49 -24.97 -3.17
N ASP A 790 19.90 -23.85 -2.76
CA ASP A 790 19.91 -23.40 -1.37
C ASP A 790 18.61 -23.86 -0.66
N PRO A 791 18.70 -24.75 0.35
CA PRO A 791 17.54 -25.27 1.07
C PRO A 791 16.68 -24.18 1.75
N ARG A 792 17.28 -23.05 2.16
CA ARG A 792 16.55 -21.95 2.82
C ARG A 792 15.69 -21.19 1.82
N LEU A 793 16.23 -20.92 0.64
CA LEU A 793 15.51 -20.27 -0.45
C LEU A 793 14.42 -21.18 -1.02
N ALA A 794 14.71 -22.47 -1.20
CA ALA A 794 13.76 -23.50 -1.61
C ALA A 794 12.52 -23.54 -0.68
N ARG A 795 12.74 -23.54 0.65
CA ARG A 795 11.64 -23.52 1.63
C ARG A 795 10.76 -22.28 1.50
N SER A 796 11.35 -21.12 1.23
CA SER A 796 10.57 -19.88 1.07
C SER A 796 9.69 -19.88 -0.18
N LEU A 797 10.12 -20.54 -1.26
CA LEU A 797 9.33 -20.68 -2.49
C LEU A 797 8.10 -21.58 -2.29
N VAL A 798 8.24 -22.64 -1.50
CA VAL A 798 7.10 -23.53 -1.14
C VAL A 798 6.04 -22.76 -0.34
N VAL A 799 6.47 -21.91 0.60
CA VAL A 799 5.55 -21.08 1.42
C VAL A 799 4.82 -20.04 0.57
N GLU A 800 5.49 -19.45 -0.42
CA GLU A 800 4.90 -18.45 -1.32
C GLU A 800 4.02 -19.05 -2.43
N GLY A 801 4.31 -20.28 -2.87
CA GLY A 801 3.62 -20.93 -3.99
C GLY A 801 2.40 -21.76 -3.61
N TRP A 802 2.14 -22.03 -2.32
CA TRP A 802 1.09 -22.98 -1.92
C TRP A 802 -0.33 -22.39 -2.05
N PRO A 803 -1.25 -23.02 -2.82
CA PRO A 803 -2.57 -22.45 -3.15
C PRO A 803 -3.59 -22.45 -1.99
N LEU A 804 -3.28 -23.06 -0.83
CA LEU A 804 -4.18 -23.11 0.34
C LEU A 804 -3.67 -22.28 1.54
N GLY A 805 -2.59 -21.51 1.38
CA GLY A 805 -2.01 -20.67 2.42
C GLY A 805 -2.58 -19.25 2.45
N GLY A 806 -3.79 -19.09 2.98
CA GLY A 806 -4.24 -17.78 3.47
C GLY A 806 -3.46 -17.41 4.73
N GLY A 807 -2.61 -16.38 4.65
CA GLY A 807 -2.13 -15.63 5.80
C GLY A 807 -0.64 -15.81 6.18
N GLY A 808 0.00 -14.69 6.49
CA GLY A 808 1.04 -14.62 7.53
C GLY A 808 2.50 -14.85 7.12
N GLN A 809 3.17 -13.73 6.77
CA GLN A 809 4.50 -13.35 7.29
C GLN A 809 5.77 -14.20 7.00
N ARG A 810 6.74 -13.57 6.30
CA ARG A 810 8.11 -13.18 6.75
C ARG A 810 9.11 -13.19 5.59
N ILE A 811 9.59 -12.01 5.19
CA ILE A 811 10.85 -11.87 4.44
C ILE A 811 11.69 -10.78 5.12
N GLY A 812 12.91 -11.15 5.53
CA GLY A 812 14.04 -10.21 5.66
C GLY A 812 14.69 -10.08 7.03
N ALA A 813 15.53 -11.05 7.41
CA ALA A 813 16.72 -10.78 8.22
C ALA A 813 17.94 -11.28 7.42
N PRO A 814 19.02 -10.48 7.26
CA PRO A 814 20.21 -10.93 6.53
C PRO A 814 21.00 -11.94 7.38
N PRO A 815 21.61 -12.97 6.77
CA PRO A 815 22.49 -13.89 7.49
C PRO A 815 23.80 -13.20 7.86
N GLY A 816 24.20 -13.33 9.12
CA GLY A 816 25.46 -12.83 9.65
C GLY A 816 26.67 -13.40 8.92
N ARG A 817 27.68 -12.54 8.75
CA ARG A 817 29.03 -12.91 8.31
C ARG A 817 29.63 -13.92 9.29
N GLY A 818 30.00 -15.09 8.78
CA GLY A 818 30.75 -16.10 9.51
C GLY A 818 31.66 -16.90 8.58
N ALA A 819 32.97 -16.77 8.84
CA ALA A 819 34.09 -17.66 8.55
C ALA A 819 34.66 -17.76 7.11
N ARG A 820 35.91 -17.27 6.99
CA ARG A 820 37.15 -17.91 6.46
C ARG A 820 38.32 -17.00 6.87
N ALA A 821 39.52 -17.40 7.24
CA ALA A 821 40.19 -18.66 7.59
C ALA A 821 41.49 -18.22 8.33
N ALA A 822 41.77 -18.76 9.52
CA ALA A 822 42.95 -19.60 9.82
C ALA A 822 44.23 -19.28 9.01
N ASP A 823 45.25 -18.68 9.67
CA ASP A 823 46.62 -19.23 9.63
C ASP A 823 47.49 -18.79 10.82
N ARG A 824 48.00 -19.82 11.52
CA ARG A 824 49.20 -19.97 12.39
C ARG A 824 49.30 -19.38 13.83
N PRO A 825 49.67 -20.24 14.82
CA PRO A 825 50.03 -19.84 16.19
C PRO A 825 51.54 -19.92 16.51
N ALA A 826 51.87 -19.45 17.73
CA ALA A 826 53.13 -19.48 18.50
C ALA A 826 54.20 -18.43 18.11
N GLY A 827 54.81 -17.66 19.02
CA GLY A 827 54.88 -17.68 20.48
C GLY A 827 55.49 -16.35 21.01
N PRO A 828 55.89 -16.26 22.29
CA PRO A 828 55.82 -15.02 23.07
C PRO A 828 57.18 -14.33 23.37
N VAL A 829 57.08 -13.11 23.91
CA VAL A 829 58.09 -12.31 24.63
C VAL A 829 59.21 -11.70 23.79
N GLY A 830 59.34 -10.36 23.88
CA GLY A 830 60.41 -9.55 23.30
C GLY A 830 59.91 -8.19 22.86
#